data_AF-A0A2U2HGN8-F1
#
_entry.id   AF-A0A2U2HGN8-F1
#
_cell.length_a   1.000
_cell.length_b   1.000
_cell.length_c   1.000
_cell.angle_alpha   90.00
_cell.angle_beta   90.00
_cell.angle_gamma   90.00
#
_symmetry.space_group_name_H-M   'P 1'
#
loop_
_entity.id
_entity.type
_entity.pdbx_description
1 polymer ?
#
loop_
_entity_poly.entity_id
_entity_poly.type
_entity_poly.pdbx_seq_one_letter_code
_entity_poly.pdbx_strand_id
1 'polypeptide(L)'
;MEHRLARHGMTAIFPNELTSLHGTQLLSDAQLSADIRPASKPELDIRRVFVTGATGFLGAQVLGELLRSTDWEIVCLVRADDDAHAQRRLGEAFTRARLSETETRAALMRVSAVRGNVAEADYGLGTSQFDALAARVDAVIHGAAEVSWIKPYRRLRGSHVNGTLNAIRLACHVRGKALYVVSTLAVCYAPDGPGTVDEFSDMAPYVTQMSLGYAQAKCVGESLLRAAAARGLAVGILRSGLVCGHSVSGESNQQDLISRAIRGSTQSLVAADIDWQIDCVPVDTAAQVLCTMARSGFAHGAPQGMARVLHLQHDSPRGWRELVLSLRLRGYPLQLVPLDQWLAQVEEMGKHDTSDLRVLRPFFLARPEGLGGRSQLELFLEPTRSRISSSTSQRWLTKHEIMIPRLDARLLNRYFADFVDTGFLPPSAAPCVSEPSAADLHAILVTALGVEVDEFTATPMGSDTGIMSELAAARSGGRTGLWHCQGALDGTGALNAVLKLKPNDAEQDALTLATAALCSPELARAFGQHLHRMPYRRSAARERAVGLMADVRIARHMPATLAVLPDCGDGVSGMLYGFLHDAQMAHDCTLGTHWSAAHLDAAVRGLGEIHSVWLGRERELLATGWIAGESCGYGLLAMQPLWRALADYAGPRLAAILGREVGAVQRAWIDDMQAWLPQTFAMPRSLIHHDFNPRNMAFRRDAQGLQLCAFDWELATVGLPQYDLAELLCHVLPEQGQGAFAHNAIEGHRAALEAASGRVLSPEEWRAGFALALRCFVICRLPMYVVIDRFRPQSSLPRVVRNAFWLTAWIG
;
A
#
# COMPACT_ATOMS: atom_id res chain seq x y z
N MET A 1 48.54 36.01 19.40
CA MET A 1 47.50 36.98 19.84
C MET A 1 46.40 36.98 18.78
N GLU A 2 45.53 35.98 18.70
CA GLU A 2 44.55 35.51 19.69
C GLU A 2 43.43 36.50 20.02
N HIS A 3 42.22 35.94 20.06
CA HIS A 3 40.95 36.39 20.65
C HIS A 3 39.95 37.10 19.74
N ARG A 4 38.95 36.40 19.17
CA ARG A 4 37.72 35.77 19.75
C ARG A 4 36.50 36.70 19.60
N LEU A 5 35.59 36.37 18.68
CA LEU A 5 34.26 35.79 18.99
C LEU A 5 33.45 35.55 17.71
N ALA A 6 33.26 34.26 17.41
CA ALA A 6 32.19 33.75 16.56
C ALA A 6 30.85 33.77 17.33
N ARG A 7 29.73 34.02 16.63
CA ARG A 7 28.45 33.29 16.80
C ARG A 7 27.38 33.81 15.81
N HIS A 8 26.76 32.85 15.11
CA HIS A 8 25.67 32.94 14.12
C HIS A 8 26.10 33.17 12.66
N GLY A 9 26.83 32.20 12.12
CA GLY A 9 27.05 32.05 10.68
C GLY A 9 25.85 31.37 10.01
N MET A 10 25.04 32.15 9.30
CA MET A 10 24.30 31.71 8.12
C MET A 10 24.98 32.37 6.90
N THR A 11 26.15 31.87 6.54
CA THR A 11 26.76 32.21 5.26
C THR A 11 26.23 31.22 4.25
N ALA A 12 25.39 31.72 3.34
CA ALA A 12 24.80 30.95 2.26
C ALA A 12 25.90 30.22 1.47
N ILE A 13 25.88 28.89 1.55
CA ILE A 13 26.59 28.04 0.61
C ILE A 13 25.67 27.98 -0.62
N PHE A 14 25.97 28.79 -1.63
CA PHE A 14 25.43 28.61 -2.97
C PHE A 14 26.48 27.88 -3.81
N PRO A 15 26.37 26.57 -4.07
CA PRO A 15 27.14 25.95 -5.13
C PRO A 15 26.36 26.03 -6.46
N ASN A 16 27.02 26.69 -7.41
CA ASN A 16 27.01 26.47 -8.86
C ASN A 16 25.78 26.89 -9.70
N GLU A 17 25.97 28.03 -10.39
CA GLU A 17 25.69 28.28 -11.81
C GLU A 17 24.56 27.46 -12.48
N LEU A 18 23.33 27.80 -12.15
CA LEU A 18 22.15 27.62 -13.01
C LEU A 18 21.47 28.98 -13.25
N THR A 19 22.24 30.00 -13.66
CA THR A 19 21.67 31.24 -14.22
C THR A 19 21.24 31.02 -15.68
N SER A 20 20.27 30.13 -15.88
CA SER A 20 19.40 30.23 -17.04
C SER A 20 18.38 31.35 -16.79
N LEU A 21 17.93 32.04 -17.84
CA LEU A 21 16.80 33.00 -17.76
C LEU A 21 15.58 32.40 -17.03
N HIS A 22 15.44 31.07 -17.09
CA HIS A 22 14.39 30.32 -16.44
C HIS A 22 14.51 30.31 -14.91
N GLY A 23 15.71 30.03 -14.36
CA GLY A 23 15.94 30.06 -12.90
C GLY A 23 15.74 31.46 -12.31
N THR A 24 16.18 32.49 -13.03
CA THR A 24 15.98 33.89 -12.63
C THR A 24 14.49 34.25 -12.59
N GLN A 25 13.69 33.77 -13.56
CA GLN A 25 12.24 34.00 -13.58
C GLN A 25 11.53 33.31 -12.41
N LEU A 26 11.87 32.05 -12.10
CA LEU A 26 11.29 31.32 -10.96
C LEU A 26 11.51 32.07 -9.64
N LEU A 27 12.74 32.52 -9.40
CA LEU A 27 13.10 33.27 -8.19
C LEU A 27 12.43 34.63 -8.12
N SER A 28 12.30 35.34 -9.26
CA SER A 28 11.57 36.60 -9.34
C SER A 28 10.08 36.41 -9.05
N ASP A 29 9.47 35.36 -9.60
CA ASP A 29 8.05 35.06 -9.43
C ASP A 29 7.70 34.59 -8.01
N ALA A 30 8.69 34.08 -7.26
CA ALA A 30 8.55 33.67 -5.87
C ALA A 30 8.52 34.86 -4.87
N GLN A 31 8.74 36.09 -5.34
CA GLN A 31 8.74 37.28 -4.50
C GLN A 31 7.36 37.93 -4.43
N LEU A 32 6.77 37.93 -3.22
CA LEU A 32 5.51 38.62 -2.97
C LEU A 32 5.74 40.14 -2.85
N SER A 33 5.02 40.94 -3.64
CA SER A 33 5.12 42.40 -3.60
C SER A 33 4.84 42.98 -2.20
N ALA A 34 5.58 44.00 -1.77
CA ALA A 34 5.63 44.47 -0.37
C ALA A 34 4.33 45.14 0.13
N ASP A 35 3.51 45.64 -0.80
CA ASP A 35 2.19 46.25 -0.58
C ASP A 35 1.10 45.22 -0.22
N ILE A 36 1.31 43.94 -0.54
CA ILE A 36 0.34 42.89 -0.24
C ILE A 36 0.51 42.45 1.23
N ARG A 37 -0.41 42.92 2.07
CA ARG A 37 -0.49 42.62 3.51
C ARG A 37 -1.95 42.47 3.95
N PRO A 38 -2.25 41.61 4.93
CA PRO A 38 -3.61 41.46 5.43
C PRO A 38 -4.11 42.77 6.06
N ALA A 39 -5.26 43.26 5.63
CA ALA A 39 -5.88 44.48 6.16
C ALA A 39 -6.27 44.36 7.64
N SER A 40 -6.58 43.14 8.10
CA SER A 40 -6.92 42.80 9.47
C SER A 40 -6.53 41.35 9.78
N LYS A 41 -6.64 40.92 11.05
CA LYS A 41 -6.51 39.49 11.39
C LYS A 41 -7.73 38.72 10.87
N PRO A 42 -7.56 37.49 10.34
CA PRO A 42 -8.68 36.67 9.91
C PRO A 42 -9.61 36.27 11.06
N GLU A 43 -10.92 36.38 10.84
CA GLU A 43 -11.94 35.89 11.77
C GLU A 43 -12.04 34.35 11.73
N LEU A 44 -12.44 33.74 12.85
CA LEU A 44 -12.59 32.28 12.97
C LEU A 44 -13.97 31.78 12.49
N ASP A 45 -15.01 32.61 12.56
CA ASP A 45 -16.36 32.26 12.13
C ASP A 45 -16.48 32.43 10.61
N ILE A 46 -16.46 31.31 9.88
CA ILE A 46 -16.65 31.29 8.43
C ILE A 46 -18.14 31.12 8.17
N ARG A 47 -18.76 32.03 7.40
CA ARG A 47 -20.14 31.90 6.91
C ARG A 47 -20.21 31.85 5.39
N ARG A 48 -19.23 32.46 4.72
CA ARG A 48 -19.17 32.53 3.25
C ARG A 48 -17.75 32.21 2.79
N VAL A 49 -17.63 31.23 1.91
CA VAL A 49 -16.33 30.77 1.39
C VAL A 49 -16.23 31.02 -0.11
N PHE A 50 -15.09 31.54 -0.55
CA PHE A 50 -14.76 31.63 -1.96
C PHE A 50 -13.98 30.39 -2.41
N VAL A 51 -14.47 29.69 -3.43
CA VAL A 51 -13.85 28.47 -3.94
C VAL A 51 -13.42 28.67 -5.38
N THR A 52 -12.16 28.38 -5.68
CA THR A 52 -11.67 28.30 -7.05
C THR A 52 -11.49 26.84 -7.46
N GLY A 53 -11.82 26.51 -8.71
CA GLY A 53 -11.65 25.16 -9.24
C GLY A 53 -12.83 24.21 -8.94
N ALA A 54 -13.96 24.74 -8.46
CA ALA A 54 -15.17 23.97 -8.09
C ALA A 54 -15.73 23.07 -9.23
N THR A 55 -15.38 23.35 -10.48
CA THR A 55 -15.82 22.59 -11.66
C THR A 55 -14.80 21.54 -12.13
N GLY A 56 -13.68 21.40 -11.41
CA GLY A 56 -12.67 20.36 -11.66
C GLY A 56 -12.93 19.09 -10.84
N PHE A 57 -12.08 18.07 -11.04
CA PHE A 57 -12.24 16.74 -10.42
C PHE A 57 -12.30 16.79 -8.87
N LEU A 58 -11.26 17.31 -8.22
CA LEU A 58 -11.26 17.52 -6.76
C LEU A 58 -12.26 18.58 -6.32
N GLY A 59 -12.38 19.68 -7.07
CA GLY A 59 -13.22 20.81 -6.69
C GLY A 59 -14.71 20.50 -6.62
N ALA A 60 -15.20 19.58 -7.46
CA ALA A 60 -16.58 19.10 -7.37
C ALA A 60 -16.83 18.34 -6.05
N GLN A 61 -15.88 17.49 -5.63
CA GLN A 61 -15.99 16.79 -4.35
C GLN A 61 -15.88 17.75 -3.16
N VAL A 62 -15.01 18.78 -3.24
CA VAL A 62 -14.94 19.85 -2.23
C VAL A 62 -16.28 20.58 -2.11
N LEU A 63 -16.93 20.89 -3.24
CA LEU A 63 -18.25 21.53 -3.25
C LEU A 63 -19.31 20.65 -2.57
N GLY A 64 -19.34 19.35 -2.90
CA GLY A 64 -20.25 18.39 -2.27
C GLY A 64 -20.01 18.25 -0.77
N GLU A 65 -18.75 18.14 -0.36
CA GLU A 65 -18.36 18.03 1.05
C GLU A 65 -18.72 19.29 1.86
N LEU A 66 -18.48 20.50 1.33
CA LEU A 66 -18.89 21.74 1.99
C LEU A 66 -20.40 21.85 2.16
N LEU A 67 -21.16 21.41 1.14
CA LEU A 67 -22.63 21.42 1.18
C LEU A 67 -23.18 20.48 2.26
N ARG A 68 -22.57 19.30 2.43
CA ARG A 68 -22.98 18.30 3.43
C ARG A 68 -22.51 18.63 4.85
N SER A 69 -21.35 19.26 4.98
CA SER A 69 -20.67 19.40 6.29
C SER A 69 -20.77 20.80 6.92
N THR A 70 -21.37 21.77 6.22
CA THR A 70 -21.52 23.15 6.68
C THR A 70 -22.85 23.74 6.21
N ASP A 71 -23.24 24.88 6.78
CA ASP A 71 -24.32 25.76 6.29
C ASP A 71 -23.78 26.98 5.52
N TRP A 72 -22.51 26.96 5.11
CA TRP A 72 -21.87 28.12 4.49
C TRP A 72 -22.49 28.45 3.12
N GLU A 73 -22.50 29.75 2.79
CA GLU A 73 -22.65 30.20 1.41
C GLU A 73 -21.34 29.98 0.66
N ILE A 74 -21.43 29.48 -0.57
CA ILE A 74 -20.28 29.11 -1.39
C ILE A 74 -20.28 29.98 -2.64
N VAL A 75 -19.22 30.76 -2.83
CA VAL A 75 -19.01 31.60 -4.01
C VAL A 75 -17.95 30.94 -4.88
N CYS A 76 -18.35 30.42 -6.03
CA CYS A 76 -17.50 29.64 -6.93
C CYS A 76 -16.97 30.51 -8.08
N LEU A 77 -15.65 30.58 -8.26
CA LEU A 77 -15.06 31.13 -9.48
C LEU A 77 -15.24 30.14 -10.64
N VAL A 78 -15.92 30.55 -11.70
CA VAL A 78 -16.19 29.71 -12.87
C VAL A 78 -15.74 30.42 -14.14
N ARG A 79 -14.82 29.76 -14.87
CA ARG A 79 -14.46 30.20 -16.24
C ARG A 79 -15.60 29.85 -17.18
N ALA A 80 -16.29 30.85 -17.72
CA ALA A 80 -17.42 30.67 -18.61
C ALA A 80 -17.63 31.88 -19.53
N ASP A 81 -18.16 31.62 -20.72
CA ASP A 81 -18.42 32.62 -21.76
C ASP A 81 -19.59 33.54 -21.38
N ASP A 82 -20.58 32.99 -20.66
CA ASP A 82 -21.75 33.70 -20.13
C ASP A 82 -22.24 33.05 -18.82
N ASP A 83 -23.25 33.66 -18.21
CA ASP A 83 -23.79 33.22 -16.91
C ASP A 83 -24.51 31.87 -17.03
N ALA A 84 -25.16 31.60 -18.16
CA ALA A 84 -25.82 30.32 -18.41
C ALA A 84 -24.80 29.18 -18.53
N HIS A 85 -23.67 29.42 -19.19
CA HIS A 85 -22.54 28.49 -19.24
C HIS A 85 -21.95 28.28 -17.85
N ALA A 86 -21.78 29.33 -17.03
CA ALA A 86 -21.34 29.18 -15.65
C ALA A 86 -22.28 28.28 -14.83
N GLN A 87 -23.60 28.48 -14.94
CA GLN A 87 -24.59 27.66 -14.24
C GLN A 87 -24.59 26.21 -14.73
N ARG A 88 -24.48 25.96 -16.04
CA ARG A 88 -24.34 24.59 -16.57
C ARG A 88 -23.12 23.88 -15.99
N ARG A 89 -21.97 24.55 -15.95
CA ARG A 89 -20.74 23.97 -15.38
C ARG A 89 -20.86 23.67 -13.88
N LEU A 90 -21.59 24.49 -13.11
CA LEU A 90 -21.91 24.20 -11.72
C LEU A 90 -22.88 23.02 -11.57
N GLY A 91 -23.89 22.93 -12.44
CA GLY A 91 -24.79 21.78 -12.50
C GLY A 91 -24.03 20.47 -12.71
N GLU A 92 -23.09 20.44 -13.67
CA GLU A 92 -22.22 19.29 -13.86
C GLU A 92 -21.33 18.99 -12.64
N ALA A 93 -20.89 20.03 -11.90
CA ALA A 93 -20.13 19.84 -10.67
C ALA A 93 -21.00 19.19 -9.58
N PHE A 94 -22.28 19.56 -9.46
CA PHE A 94 -23.23 18.89 -8.56
C PHE A 94 -23.45 17.43 -8.92
N THR A 95 -23.54 17.12 -10.22
CA THR A 95 -23.63 15.73 -10.70
C THR A 95 -22.38 14.94 -10.31
N ARG A 96 -21.18 15.47 -10.55
CA ARG A 96 -19.90 14.82 -10.15
C ARG A 96 -19.77 14.69 -8.63
N ALA A 97 -20.29 15.65 -7.87
CA ALA A 97 -20.36 15.60 -6.41
C ALA A 97 -21.42 14.62 -5.87
N ARG A 98 -22.22 14.00 -6.76
CA ARG A 98 -23.26 13.01 -6.46
C ARG A 98 -24.26 13.54 -5.45
N LEU A 99 -24.70 14.78 -5.64
CA LEU A 99 -25.77 15.33 -4.83
C LEU A 99 -27.09 14.64 -5.19
N SER A 100 -27.83 14.21 -4.17
CA SER A 100 -29.24 13.85 -4.30
C SER A 100 -30.06 15.05 -4.81
N GLU A 101 -31.29 14.80 -5.24
CA GLU A 101 -32.20 15.86 -5.68
C GLU A 101 -32.44 16.90 -4.56
N THR A 102 -32.57 16.44 -3.32
CA THR A 102 -32.73 17.31 -2.15
C THR A 102 -31.48 18.14 -1.88
N GLU A 103 -30.30 17.53 -1.92
CA GLU A 103 -29.02 18.26 -1.77
C GLU A 103 -28.81 19.27 -2.90
N THR A 104 -29.14 18.91 -4.14
CA THR A 104 -29.04 19.79 -5.30
C THR A 104 -29.92 21.03 -5.12
N ARG A 105 -31.17 20.85 -4.69
CA ARG A 105 -32.07 21.99 -4.40
C ARG A 105 -31.54 22.89 -3.29
N ALA A 106 -30.97 22.31 -2.24
CA ALA A 106 -30.32 23.09 -1.18
C ALA A 106 -29.07 23.83 -1.71
N ALA A 107 -28.29 23.19 -2.58
CA ALA A 107 -27.11 23.78 -3.21
C ALA A 107 -27.46 25.02 -4.05
N LEU A 108 -28.58 24.99 -4.78
CA LEU A 108 -29.04 26.14 -5.58
C LEU A 108 -29.30 27.40 -4.74
N MET A 109 -29.59 27.26 -3.44
CA MET A 109 -29.80 28.39 -2.52
C MET A 109 -28.51 28.89 -1.89
N ARG A 110 -27.46 28.07 -1.84
CA ARG A 110 -26.21 28.33 -1.11
C ARG A 110 -25.02 28.61 -2.03
N VAL A 111 -25.09 28.20 -3.28
CA VAL A 111 -23.97 28.26 -4.24
C VAL A 111 -24.24 29.36 -5.26
N SER A 112 -23.28 30.28 -5.41
CA SER A 112 -23.32 31.32 -6.45
C SER A 112 -22.06 31.28 -7.31
N ALA A 113 -22.22 31.58 -8.60
CA ALA A 113 -21.10 31.65 -9.54
C ALA A 113 -20.59 33.09 -9.66
N VAL A 114 -19.27 33.26 -9.67
CA VAL A 114 -18.61 34.47 -10.13
C VAL A 114 -17.82 34.10 -11.38
N ARG A 115 -18.12 34.77 -12.48
CA ARG A 115 -17.38 34.56 -13.74
C ARG A 115 -16.02 35.19 -13.64
N GLY A 116 -15.00 34.42 -13.99
CA GLY A 116 -13.64 34.93 -14.05
C GLY A 116 -12.63 33.86 -14.38
N ASN A 117 -11.37 34.28 -14.46
CA ASN A 117 -10.26 33.45 -14.87
C ASN A 117 -9.12 33.57 -13.87
N VAL A 118 -8.71 32.45 -13.31
CA VAL A 118 -7.66 32.39 -12.29
C VAL A 118 -6.30 32.94 -12.77
N ALA A 119 -6.04 32.91 -14.07
CA ALA A 119 -4.78 33.38 -14.64
C ALA A 119 -4.72 34.91 -14.86
N GLU A 120 -5.86 35.58 -14.87
CA GLU A 120 -5.98 37.03 -15.10
C GLU A 120 -5.85 37.79 -13.78
N ALA A 121 -5.31 39.01 -13.82
CA ALA A 121 -5.19 39.84 -12.63
C ALA A 121 -6.57 40.04 -11.98
N ASP A 122 -6.63 39.86 -10.65
CA ASP A 122 -7.85 40.00 -9.86
C ASP A 122 -9.02 39.16 -10.41
N TYR A 123 -8.66 37.98 -10.95
CA TYR A 123 -9.54 37.01 -11.60
C TYR A 123 -10.22 37.50 -12.89
N GLY A 124 -9.75 38.60 -13.49
CA GLY A 124 -10.42 39.26 -14.61
C GLY A 124 -11.66 40.06 -14.17
N LEU A 125 -11.85 40.25 -12.86
CA LEU A 125 -12.92 41.07 -12.32
C LEU A 125 -12.53 42.54 -12.38
N GLY A 126 -13.51 43.41 -12.63
CA GLY A 126 -13.33 44.84 -12.42
C GLY A 126 -13.13 45.16 -10.93
N THR A 127 -12.43 46.24 -10.61
CA THR A 127 -12.12 46.64 -9.23
C THR A 127 -13.35 46.62 -8.30
N SER A 128 -14.49 47.13 -8.77
CA SER A 128 -15.73 47.14 -7.98
C SER A 128 -16.25 45.74 -7.65
N GLN A 129 -16.15 44.78 -8.58
CA GLN A 129 -16.57 43.39 -8.35
C GLN A 129 -15.59 42.67 -7.44
N PHE A 130 -14.29 42.92 -7.59
CA PHE A 130 -13.27 42.35 -6.72
C PHE A 130 -13.40 42.85 -5.27
N ASP A 131 -13.63 44.16 -5.09
CA ASP A 131 -13.87 44.77 -3.78
C ASP A 131 -15.13 44.21 -3.12
N ALA A 132 -16.22 44.10 -3.88
CA ALA A 132 -17.48 43.51 -3.41
C ALA A 132 -17.29 42.03 -2.99
N LEU A 133 -16.54 41.25 -3.78
CA LEU A 133 -16.19 39.87 -3.44
C LEU A 133 -15.35 39.81 -2.16
N ALA A 134 -14.32 40.66 -2.06
CA ALA A 134 -13.42 40.74 -0.91
C ALA A 134 -14.16 41.13 0.38
N ALA A 135 -15.14 42.02 0.29
CA ALA A 135 -16.00 42.38 1.41
C ALA A 135 -16.96 41.24 1.81
N ARG A 136 -17.45 40.45 0.83
CA ARG A 136 -18.47 39.42 1.06
C ARG A 136 -17.94 38.14 1.71
N VAL A 137 -16.74 37.66 1.36
CA VAL A 137 -16.28 36.30 1.74
C VAL A 137 -15.38 36.31 2.98
N ASP A 138 -15.45 35.27 3.81
CA ASP A 138 -14.73 35.15 5.09
C ASP A 138 -13.46 34.28 4.97
N ALA A 139 -13.47 33.34 4.04
CA ALA A 139 -12.35 32.44 3.75
C ALA A 139 -12.21 32.17 2.25
N VAL A 140 -11.00 31.74 1.85
CA VAL A 140 -10.67 31.36 0.48
C VAL A 140 -10.14 29.93 0.44
N ILE A 141 -10.75 29.09 -0.39
CA ILE A 141 -10.26 27.76 -0.75
C ILE A 141 -9.77 27.81 -2.20
N HIS A 142 -8.45 27.77 -2.38
CA HIS A 142 -7.80 27.81 -3.68
C HIS A 142 -7.39 26.41 -4.15
N GLY A 143 -8.25 25.79 -4.96
CA GLY A 143 -8.02 24.49 -5.60
C GLY A 143 -7.86 24.54 -7.12
N ALA A 144 -8.05 25.71 -7.75
CA ALA A 144 -7.88 25.85 -9.20
C ALA A 144 -6.42 25.66 -9.61
N ALA A 145 -6.15 24.63 -10.40
CA ALA A 145 -4.85 24.42 -11.01
C ALA A 145 -5.00 23.63 -12.30
N GLU A 146 -4.09 23.86 -13.23
CA GLU A 146 -3.92 23.00 -14.38
C GLU A 146 -2.86 21.94 -14.06
N VAL A 147 -3.28 20.68 -13.89
CA VAL A 147 -2.36 19.57 -13.65
C VAL A 147 -1.81 19.09 -14.98
N SER A 148 -0.49 19.15 -15.16
CA SER A 148 0.16 18.71 -16.39
C SER A 148 1.51 18.08 -16.12
N TRP A 149 1.72 16.91 -16.72
CA TRP A 149 2.96 16.14 -16.63
C TRP A 149 3.99 16.51 -17.71
N ILE A 150 3.59 17.37 -18.66
CA ILE A 150 4.37 17.66 -19.87
C ILE A 150 4.57 19.16 -20.14
N LYS A 151 3.75 20.04 -19.53
CA LYS A 151 3.83 21.48 -19.79
C LYS A 151 4.98 22.11 -18.99
N PRO A 152 5.82 22.96 -19.63
CA PRO A 152 6.86 23.69 -18.93
C PRO A 152 6.25 24.78 -18.03
N TYR A 153 6.97 25.19 -16.99
CA TYR A 153 6.56 26.23 -16.03
C TYR A 153 5.98 27.47 -16.70
N ARG A 154 6.61 28.00 -17.76
CA ARG A 154 6.14 29.21 -18.47
C ARG A 154 4.69 29.14 -18.95
N ARG A 155 4.18 27.94 -19.26
CA ARG A 155 2.78 27.73 -19.69
C ARG A 155 1.82 27.60 -18.51
N LEU A 156 2.33 27.18 -17.34
CA LEU A 156 1.57 26.99 -16.11
C LEU A 156 1.61 28.23 -15.19
N ARG A 157 2.59 29.13 -15.37
CA ARG A 157 2.80 30.33 -14.56
C ARG A 157 1.52 31.14 -14.36
N GLY A 158 0.74 31.35 -15.42
CA GLY A 158 -0.52 32.10 -15.34
C GLY A 158 -1.51 31.47 -14.37
N SER A 159 -1.91 30.22 -14.60
CA SER A 159 -2.95 29.57 -13.79
C SER A 159 -2.50 29.19 -12.38
N HIS A 160 -1.19 29.08 -12.14
CA HIS A 160 -0.63 28.68 -10.84
C HIS A 160 -0.12 29.85 -10.02
N VAL A 161 0.84 30.60 -10.55
CA VAL A 161 1.50 31.69 -9.81
C VAL A 161 0.58 32.90 -9.71
N ASN A 162 0.04 33.39 -10.84
CA ASN A 162 -0.92 34.51 -10.78
C ASN A 162 -2.19 34.07 -10.03
N GLY A 163 -2.63 32.83 -10.21
CA GLY A 163 -3.75 32.24 -9.47
C GLY A 163 -3.58 32.32 -7.95
N THR A 164 -2.41 31.90 -7.47
CA THR A 164 -2.04 31.97 -6.05
C THR A 164 -1.93 33.42 -5.59
N LEU A 165 -1.33 34.30 -6.40
CA LEU A 165 -1.24 35.73 -6.10
C LEU A 165 -2.61 36.38 -5.95
N ASN A 166 -3.56 36.08 -6.85
CA ASN A 166 -4.93 36.57 -6.77
C ASN A 166 -5.62 36.07 -5.49
N ALA A 167 -5.39 34.82 -5.10
CA ALA A 167 -5.93 34.26 -3.86
C ALA A 167 -5.36 34.96 -2.61
N ILE A 168 -4.06 35.24 -2.60
CA ILE A 168 -3.41 36.02 -1.54
C ILE A 168 -3.97 37.45 -1.50
N ARG A 169 -4.12 38.11 -2.65
CA ARG A 169 -4.69 39.45 -2.75
C ARG A 169 -6.10 39.49 -2.19
N LEU A 170 -6.98 38.58 -2.64
CA LEU A 170 -8.35 38.50 -2.14
C LEU A 170 -8.40 38.25 -0.62
N ALA A 171 -7.52 37.38 -0.12
CA ALA A 171 -7.43 37.06 1.30
C ALA A 171 -6.88 38.22 2.16
N CYS A 172 -6.11 39.13 1.57
CA CYS A 172 -5.56 40.31 2.24
C CYS A 172 -6.48 41.54 2.15
N HIS A 173 -7.27 41.64 1.08
CA HIS A 173 -7.99 42.84 0.68
C HIS A 173 -9.30 43.05 1.45
N VAL A 174 -9.61 44.31 1.77
CA VAL A 174 -10.74 44.79 2.60
C VAL A 174 -10.71 44.28 4.05
N ARG A 175 -10.57 42.98 4.26
CA ARG A 175 -10.41 42.30 5.55
C ARG A 175 -9.57 41.03 5.37
N GLY A 176 -8.81 40.67 6.40
CA GLY A 176 -8.04 39.43 6.42
C GLY A 176 -8.93 38.20 6.40
N LYS A 177 -8.53 37.17 5.64
CA LYS A 177 -9.26 35.91 5.47
C LYS A 177 -8.33 34.74 5.66
N ALA A 178 -8.85 33.61 6.13
CA ALA A 178 -8.11 32.36 6.11
C ALA A 178 -7.98 31.87 4.66
N LEU A 179 -6.77 31.46 4.28
CA LEU A 179 -6.47 30.98 2.94
C LEU A 179 -6.02 29.51 3.01
N TYR A 180 -6.79 28.63 2.36
CA TYR A 180 -6.51 27.21 2.24
C TYR A 180 -6.16 26.88 0.78
N VAL A 181 -5.00 26.29 0.54
CA VAL A 181 -4.49 26.05 -0.83
C VAL A 181 -4.17 24.58 -1.05
N VAL A 182 -4.62 24.05 -2.19
CA VAL A 182 -4.22 22.72 -2.66
C VAL A 182 -2.89 22.83 -3.42
N SER A 183 -1.84 22.31 -2.80
CA SER A 183 -0.52 22.07 -3.39
C SER A 183 -0.36 20.57 -3.72
N THR A 184 0.88 20.09 -3.86
CA THR A 184 1.18 18.72 -4.27
C THR A 184 2.45 18.21 -3.60
N LEU A 185 2.53 16.92 -3.30
CA LEU A 185 3.77 16.27 -2.86
C LEU A 185 4.85 16.28 -3.95
N ALA A 186 4.51 16.56 -5.22
CA ALA A 186 5.51 16.73 -6.27
C ALA A 186 6.49 17.89 -5.99
N VAL A 187 6.15 18.88 -5.14
CA VAL A 187 7.09 19.92 -4.70
C VAL A 187 8.20 19.38 -3.78
N CYS A 188 8.00 18.20 -3.20
CA CYS A 188 8.98 17.55 -2.33
C CYS A 188 10.04 16.79 -3.15
N TYR A 189 9.86 16.63 -4.46
CA TYR A 189 10.76 15.88 -5.32
C TYR A 189 11.68 16.83 -6.10
N ALA A 190 12.88 17.02 -5.55
CA ALA A 190 13.97 17.71 -6.22
C ALA A 190 15.20 16.77 -6.23
N PRO A 191 15.72 16.39 -7.40
CA PRO A 191 17.05 15.81 -7.53
C PRO A 191 18.08 16.67 -6.79
N ASP A 192 18.94 16.07 -5.97
CA ASP A 192 19.91 16.75 -5.09
C ASP A 192 19.29 17.63 -3.98
N GLY A 193 17.97 17.51 -3.78
CA GLY A 193 17.26 18.08 -2.63
C GLY A 193 17.52 17.33 -1.32
N PRO A 194 16.82 17.69 -0.24
CA PRO A 194 16.94 17.00 1.05
C PRO A 194 16.61 15.51 0.91
N GLY A 195 17.34 14.65 1.63
CA GLY A 195 17.05 13.20 1.63
C GLY A 195 15.67 12.86 2.21
N THR A 196 15.17 13.70 3.13
CA THR A 196 13.81 13.62 3.67
C THR A 196 13.18 15.02 3.69
N VAL A 197 11.91 15.12 3.28
CA VAL A 197 11.11 16.36 3.28
C VAL A 197 9.88 16.15 4.18
N ASP A 198 9.74 17.00 5.20
CA ASP A 198 8.62 17.01 6.13
C ASP A 198 7.69 18.22 5.94
N GLU A 199 6.66 18.34 6.76
CA GLU A 199 5.67 19.43 6.66
C GLU A 199 6.26 20.82 6.97
N PHE A 200 7.44 20.88 7.61
CA PHE A 200 8.12 22.13 7.96
C PHE A 200 9.12 22.58 6.89
N SER A 201 9.54 21.64 6.03
CA SER A 201 10.53 21.84 4.98
C SER A 201 10.07 22.85 3.92
N ASP A 202 10.92 23.86 3.70
CA ASP A 202 10.80 24.81 2.60
C ASP A 202 11.61 24.33 1.39
N MET A 203 10.91 24.09 0.28
CA MET A 203 11.48 23.55 -0.96
C MET A 203 11.83 24.63 -1.98
N ALA A 204 11.58 25.92 -1.67
CA ALA A 204 11.93 27.04 -2.54
C ALA A 204 13.42 27.06 -2.98
N PRO A 205 14.40 26.75 -2.10
CA PRO A 205 15.81 26.72 -2.50
C PRO A 205 16.14 25.70 -3.59
N TYR A 206 15.31 24.66 -3.76
CA TYR A 206 15.52 23.55 -4.69
C TYR A 206 14.64 23.64 -5.93
N VAL A 207 13.90 24.75 -6.13
CA VAL A 207 12.92 24.89 -7.21
C VAL A 207 13.52 24.73 -8.61
N THR A 208 14.77 25.15 -8.82
CA THR A 208 15.47 25.02 -10.11
C THR A 208 15.90 23.59 -10.42
N GLN A 209 15.99 22.73 -9.40
CA GLN A 209 16.34 21.32 -9.54
C GLN A 209 15.12 20.46 -9.85
N MET A 210 13.91 20.94 -9.53
CA MET A 210 12.66 20.25 -9.88
C MET A 210 12.52 20.08 -11.39
N SER A 211 12.38 18.84 -11.84
CA SER A 211 12.31 18.51 -13.27
C SER A 211 10.94 18.81 -13.89
N LEU A 212 9.88 18.83 -13.07
CA LEU A 212 8.50 19.00 -13.54
C LEU A 212 8.06 20.47 -13.44
N GLY A 213 7.68 21.07 -14.57
CA GLY A 213 7.17 22.45 -14.62
C GLY A 213 5.95 22.71 -13.74
N TYR A 214 5.11 21.70 -13.52
CA TYR A 214 4.00 21.74 -12.57
C TYR A 214 4.47 21.81 -11.11
N ALA A 215 5.49 21.03 -10.73
CA ALA A 215 6.09 21.07 -9.40
C ALA A 215 6.75 22.43 -9.13
N GLN A 216 7.49 22.96 -10.11
CA GLN A 216 8.08 24.30 -10.06
C GLN A 216 7.00 25.37 -9.83
N ALA A 217 5.90 25.34 -10.59
CA ALA A 217 4.82 26.32 -10.48
C ALA A 217 4.14 26.29 -9.10
N LYS A 218 3.92 25.09 -8.54
CA LYS A 218 3.38 24.91 -7.19
C LYS A 218 4.37 25.37 -6.11
N CYS A 219 5.66 25.08 -6.24
CA CYS A 219 6.70 25.52 -5.31
C CYS A 219 6.84 27.06 -5.26
N VAL A 220 6.78 27.74 -6.42
CA VAL A 220 6.73 29.21 -6.49
C VAL A 220 5.47 29.74 -5.79
N GLY A 221 4.31 29.12 -6.02
CA GLY A 221 3.07 29.45 -5.30
C GLY A 221 3.20 29.29 -3.77
N GLU A 222 3.81 28.20 -3.30
CA GLU A 222 4.09 27.99 -1.87
C GLU A 222 5.02 29.07 -1.30
N SER A 223 5.99 29.55 -2.07
CA SER A 223 6.88 30.65 -1.64
C SER A 223 6.09 31.94 -1.39
N LEU A 224 5.16 32.27 -2.30
CA LEU A 224 4.26 33.43 -2.13
C LEU A 224 3.36 33.27 -0.89
N LEU A 225 2.84 32.07 -0.67
CA LEU A 225 1.98 31.74 0.47
C LEU A 225 2.73 31.84 1.80
N ARG A 226 3.97 31.32 1.87
CA ARG A 226 4.84 31.45 3.03
C ARG A 226 5.19 32.90 3.31
N ALA A 227 5.48 33.69 2.27
CA ALA A 227 5.71 35.13 2.41
C ALA A 227 4.47 35.88 2.92
N ALA A 228 3.26 35.51 2.47
CA ALA A 228 2.01 36.07 2.99
C ALA A 228 1.76 35.69 4.46
N ALA A 229 2.06 34.44 4.83
CA ALA A 229 1.95 33.97 6.21
C ALA A 229 2.93 34.68 7.15
N ALA A 230 4.17 34.92 6.71
CA ALA A 230 5.17 35.73 7.41
C ALA A 230 4.69 37.17 7.67
N ARG A 231 3.74 37.67 6.87
CA ARG A 231 3.11 38.99 7.03
C ARG A 231 1.81 38.96 7.86
N GLY A 232 1.45 37.81 8.42
CA GLY A 232 0.32 37.63 9.32
C GLY A 232 -0.95 37.07 8.69
N LEU A 233 -0.93 36.64 7.42
CA LEU A 233 -2.06 35.94 6.82
C LEU A 233 -2.18 34.52 7.39
N ALA A 234 -3.38 34.06 7.73
CA ALA A 234 -3.60 32.67 8.14
C ALA A 234 -3.60 31.78 6.89
N VAL A 235 -2.59 30.91 6.75
CA VAL A 235 -2.40 30.07 5.55
C VAL A 235 -2.30 28.60 5.91
N GLY A 236 -3.16 27.78 5.30
CA GLY A 236 -3.10 26.32 5.31
C GLY A 236 -2.79 25.77 3.92
N ILE A 237 -1.77 24.92 3.80
CA ILE A 237 -1.33 24.30 2.55
C ILE A 237 -1.56 22.80 2.65
N LEU A 238 -2.33 22.23 1.72
CA LEU A 238 -2.49 20.79 1.57
C LEU A 238 -1.61 20.29 0.42
N ARG A 239 -0.45 19.70 0.72
CA ARG A 239 0.36 19.00 -0.29
C ARG A 239 -0.21 17.60 -0.49
N SER A 240 -1.02 17.43 -1.53
CA SER A 240 -1.63 16.14 -1.85
C SER A 240 -0.70 15.24 -2.68
N GLY A 241 -0.72 13.93 -2.40
CA GLY A 241 -0.27 12.90 -3.33
C GLY A 241 -1.11 12.90 -4.62
N LEU A 242 -0.94 11.87 -5.45
CA LEU A 242 -1.79 11.71 -6.64
C LEU A 242 -3.26 11.57 -6.19
N VAL A 243 -4.20 12.19 -6.88
CA VAL A 243 -5.62 12.07 -6.54
C VAL A 243 -6.23 11.02 -7.47
N CYS A 244 -6.63 9.87 -6.91
CA CYS A 244 -7.25 8.78 -7.66
C CYS A 244 -8.79 8.84 -7.57
N GLY A 245 -9.45 7.80 -8.09
CA GLY A 245 -10.90 7.75 -8.18
C GLY A 245 -11.63 7.86 -6.84
N HIS A 246 -12.92 8.13 -6.90
CA HIS A 246 -13.77 8.20 -5.71
C HIS A 246 -13.83 6.84 -4.99
N SER A 247 -13.62 6.81 -3.67
CA SER A 247 -13.43 5.57 -2.91
C SER A 247 -14.62 4.60 -2.97
N VAL A 248 -15.85 5.15 -3.02
CA VAL A 248 -17.11 4.42 -3.15
C VAL A 248 -17.50 4.12 -4.60
N SER A 249 -17.60 5.13 -5.47
CA SER A 249 -18.14 4.93 -6.82
C SER A 249 -17.16 4.45 -7.86
N GLY A 250 -15.85 4.54 -7.58
CA GLY A 250 -14.79 4.20 -8.52
C GLY A 250 -14.48 5.28 -9.57
N GLU A 251 -15.33 6.30 -9.72
CA GLU A 251 -15.22 7.34 -10.75
C GLU A 251 -13.85 8.01 -10.73
N SER A 252 -13.11 7.85 -11.83
CA SER A 252 -11.72 8.26 -11.95
C SER A 252 -11.52 9.32 -13.05
N ASN A 253 -10.51 10.17 -12.90
CA ASN A 253 -10.12 11.10 -13.94
C ASN A 253 -9.35 10.38 -15.06
N GLN A 254 -10.05 9.88 -16.07
CA GLN A 254 -9.47 9.14 -17.19
C GLN A 254 -8.34 9.87 -17.97
N GLN A 255 -8.18 11.17 -17.77
CA GLN A 255 -7.10 11.95 -18.37
C GLN A 255 -5.82 11.99 -17.54
N ASP A 256 -5.82 11.46 -16.31
CA ASP A 256 -4.66 11.47 -15.42
C ASP A 256 -3.55 10.49 -15.85
N LEU A 257 -2.37 10.63 -15.22
CA LEU A 257 -1.17 9.86 -15.54
C LEU A 257 -1.37 8.35 -15.34
N ILE A 258 -1.94 7.93 -14.20
CA ILE A 258 -2.14 6.52 -13.85
C ILE A 258 -3.20 5.91 -14.78
N SER A 259 -4.35 6.59 -14.96
CA SER A 259 -5.41 6.12 -15.86
C SER A 259 -4.89 5.88 -17.29
N ARG A 260 -4.11 6.82 -17.83
CA ARG A 260 -3.51 6.69 -19.16
C ARG A 260 -2.41 5.63 -19.22
N ALA A 261 -1.60 5.48 -18.16
CA ALA A 261 -0.60 4.42 -18.08
C ALA A 261 -1.26 3.02 -18.06
N ILE A 262 -2.37 2.87 -17.33
CA ILE A 262 -3.19 1.65 -17.31
C ILE A 262 -3.72 1.36 -18.72
N ARG A 263 -4.44 2.31 -19.33
CA ARG A 263 -5.02 2.11 -20.67
C ARG A 263 -3.96 1.82 -21.71
N GLY A 264 -2.88 2.59 -21.73
CA GLY A 264 -1.74 2.38 -22.61
C GLY A 264 -1.11 1.00 -22.48
N SER A 265 -0.94 0.51 -21.25
CA SER A 265 -0.42 -0.84 -21.00
C SER A 265 -1.40 -1.91 -21.46
N THR A 266 -2.70 -1.75 -21.22
CA THR A 266 -3.72 -2.71 -21.68
C THR A 266 -3.88 -2.74 -23.20
N GLN A 267 -3.70 -1.61 -23.90
CA GLN A 267 -3.73 -1.55 -25.38
C GLN A 267 -2.53 -2.25 -26.01
N SER A 268 -1.37 -2.16 -25.37
CA SER A 268 -0.10 -2.70 -25.86
C SER A 268 0.23 -4.09 -25.34
N LEU A 269 -0.50 -4.57 -24.34
CA LEU A 269 -0.28 -5.83 -23.62
C LEU A 269 1.07 -5.90 -22.87
N VAL A 270 1.69 -4.75 -22.62
CA VAL A 270 3.01 -4.63 -21.98
C VAL A 270 3.04 -3.46 -21.00
N ALA A 271 3.79 -3.61 -19.92
CA ALA A 271 4.00 -2.60 -18.90
C ALA A 271 5.48 -2.53 -18.52
N ALA A 272 5.96 -1.36 -18.11
CA ALA A 272 7.33 -1.18 -17.66
C ALA A 272 7.61 -1.97 -16.37
N ASP A 273 8.74 -2.68 -16.32
CA ASP A 273 9.24 -3.35 -15.12
C ASP A 273 9.97 -2.35 -14.20
N ILE A 274 9.18 -1.54 -13.48
CA ILE A 274 9.69 -0.44 -12.62
C ILE A 274 9.21 -0.54 -11.18
N ASP A 275 10.03 -0.02 -10.26
CA ASP A 275 9.68 0.17 -8.85
C ASP A 275 9.10 1.56 -8.63
N TRP A 276 7.88 1.76 -9.12
CA TRP A 276 7.13 3.00 -8.92
C TRP A 276 6.04 2.76 -7.88
N GLN A 277 6.10 3.49 -6.76
CA GLN A 277 5.03 3.47 -5.76
C GLN A 277 3.92 4.44 -6.17
N ILE A 278 2.74 3.87 -6.40
CA ILE A 278 1.50 4.58 -6.64
C ILE A 278 0.98 5.10 -5.30
N ASP A 279 1.47 6.28 -4.93
CA ASP A 279 0.99 7.07 -3.80
C ASP A 279 -0.19 7.93 -4.27
N CYS A 280 -1.38 7.35 -4.21
CA CYS A 280 -2.61 8.04 -4.53
C CYS A 280 -3.65 7.99 -3.40
N VAL A 281 -4.39 9.07 -3.27
CA VAL A 281 -5.46 9.26 -2.29
C VAL A 281 -6.80 9.45 -3.00
N PRO A 282 -7.89 8.82 -2.53
CA PRO A 282 -9.21 9.01 -3.12
C PRO A 282 -9.64 10.48 -3.12
N VAL A 283 -10.29 10.91 -4.20
CA VAL A 283 -10.69 12.33 -4.39
C VAL A 283 -11.65 12.83 -3.32
N ASP A 284 -12.54 11.98 -2.85
CA ASP A 284 -13.49 12.24 -1.77
C ASP A 284 -12.78 12.42 -0.42
N THR A 285 -11.76 11.61 -0.12
CA THR A 285 -10.92 11.78 1.07
C THR A 285 -10.11 13.09 0.99
N ALA A 286 -9.52 13.40 -0.16
CA ALA A 286 -8.79 14.66 -0.33
C ALA A 286 -9.70 15.89 -0.14
N ALA A 287 -10.95 15.82 -0.60
CA ALA A 287 -11.96 16.84 -0.36
C ALA A 287 -12.33 16.94 1.12
N GLN A 288 -12.58 15.80 1.79
CA GLN A 288 -12.87 15.74 3.24
C GLN A 288 -11.77 16.39 4.08
N VAL A 289 -10.50 16.08 3.77
CA VAL A 289 -9.34 16.67 4.47
C VAL A 289 -9.31 18.19 4.28
N LEU A 290 -9.44 18.69 3.04
CA LEU A 290 -9.41 20.12 2.75
C LEU A 290 -10.55 20.88 3.44
N CYS A 291 -11.77 20.35 3.41
CA CYS A 291 -12.93 20.93 4.07
C CYS A 291 -12.78 20.91 5.59
N THR A 292 -12.23 19.83 6.15
CA THR A 292 -11.95 19.72 7.59
C THR A 292 -10.85 20.69 8.02
N MET A 293 -9.82 20.93 7.19
CA MET A 293 -8.84 22.00 7.44
C MET A 293 -9.53 23.36 7.59
N ALA A 294 -10.47 23.68 6.69
CA ALA A 294 -11.22 24.92 6.73
C ALA A 294 -12.10 25.04 7.98
N ARG A 295 -12.89 24.00 8.29
CA ARG A 295 -13.83 23.97 9.42
C ARG A 295 -13.13 23.97 10.78
N SER A 296 -11.99 23.30 10.90
CA SER A 296 -11.22 23.23 12.16
C SER A 296 -10.36 24.48 12.42
N GLY A 297 -10.38 25.47 11.52
CA GLY A 297 -9.53 26.65 11.61
C GLY A 297 -8.04 26.29 11.51
N PHE A 298 -7.68 25.25 10.74
CA PHE A 298 -6.32 24.70 10.68
C PHE A 298 -5.28 25.81 10.46
N ALA A 299 -5.54 26.73 9.53
CA ALA A 299 -4.65 27.84 9.19
C ALA A 299 -4.36 28.80 10.35
N HIS A 300 -5.25 28.91 11.35
CA HIS A 300 -5.12 29.82 12.50
C HIS A 300 -4.22 29.27 13.60
N GLY A 301 -4.04 27.95 13.67
CA GLY A 301 -3.20 27.30 14.68
C GLY A 301 -1.69 27.35 14.38
N ALA A 302 -1.26 28.18 13.43
CA ALA A 302 0.13 28.25 13.00
C ALA A 302 1.01 28.98 14.03
N PRO A 303 2.27 28.57 14.24
CA PRO A 303 3.24 29.46 14.85
C PRO A 303 3.27 30.81 14.11
N GLN A 304 3.44 31.90 14.85
CA GLN A 304 3.36 33.24 14.29
C GLN A 304 4.33 33.40 13.11
N GLY A 305 3.81 33.85 11.96
CA GLY A 305 4.61 34.08 10.75
C GLY A 305 4.86 32.84 9.88
N MET A 306 4.22 31.69 10.16
CA MET A 306 4.40 30.47 9.38
C MET A 306 3.09 30.02 8.72
N ALA A 307 3.21 29.49 7.49
CA ALA A 307 2.13 28.71 6.90
C ALA A 307 2.11 27.31 7.54
N ARG A 308 0.93 26.72 7.77
CA ARG A 308 0.84 25.31 8.16
C ARG A 308 0.66 24.44 6.93
N VAL A 309 1.38 23.32 6.91
CA VAL A 309 1.33 22.36 5.80
C VAL A 309 0.82 21.03 6.32
N LEU A 310 -0.01 20.36 5.50
CA LEU A 310 -0.32 18.94 5.63
C LEU A 310 0.18 18.22 4.39
N HIS A 311 0.98 17.18 4.59
CA HIS A 311 1.26 16.14 3.59
C HIS A 311 0.11 15.12 3.61
N LEU A 312 -0.68 15.08 2.55
CA LEU A 312 -1.69 14.04 2.34
C LEU A 312 -1.07 12.95 1.47
N GLN A 313 -0.28 12.11 2.13
CA GLN A 313 0.38 10.93 1.59
C GLN A 313 -0.38 9.68 2.02
N HIS A 314 -0.46 8.68 1.16
CA HIS A 314 -1.03 7.39 1.53
C HIS A 314 -0.05 6.59 2.41
N ASP A 315 -0.51 6.02 3.53
CA ASP A 315 0.36 5.29 4.48
C ASP A 315 0.90 3.96 3.96
N SER A 316 0.21 3.38 3.00
CA SER A 316 0.58 2.12 2.36
C SER A 316 0.41 2.22 0.84
N PRO A 317 1.28 2.96 0.12
CA PRO A 317 1.21 3.06 -1.34
C PRO A 317 1.35 1.67 -1.98
N ARG A 318 0.94 1.52 -3.24
CA ARG A 318 1.05 0.24 -3.96
C ARG A 318 2.07 0.30 -5.09
N GLY A 319 2.80 -0.79 -5.28
CA GLY A 319 3.74 -0.91 -6.38
C GLY A 319 3.03 -0.99 -7.74
N TRP A 320 3.61 -0.35 -8.75
CA TRP A 320 3.15 -0.46 -10.14
C TRP A 320 3.03 -1.92 -10.62
N ARG A 321 4.00 -2.78 -10.25
CA ARG A 321 3.97 -4.21 -10.59
C ARG A 321 2.76 -4.93 -10.01
N GLU A 322 2.36 -4.58 -8.80
CA GLU A 322 1.16 -5.13 -8.16
C GLU A 322 -0.11 -4.70 -8.90
N LEU A 323 -0.19 -3.44 -9.35
CA LEU A 323 -1.28 -2.97 -10.20
C LEU A 323 -1.35 -3.77 -11.52
N VAL A 324 -0.20 -3.99 -12.17
CA VAL A 324 -0.10 -4.81 -13.39
C VAL A 324 -0.54 -6.25 -13.14
N LEU A 325 -0.17 -6.84 -11.99
CA LEU A 325 -0.63 -8.16 -11.59
C LEU A 325 -2.16 -8.19 -11.42
N SER A 326 -2.76 -7.19 -10.79
CA SER A 326 -4.21 -7.06 -10.66
C SER A 326 -4.92 -6.97 -12.01
N LEU A 327 -4.39 -6.21 -12.96
CA LEU A 327 -4.89 -6.17 -14.34
C LEU A 327 -4.75 -7.54 -15.03
N ARG A 328 -3.62 -8.22 -14.84
CA ARG A 328 -3.41 -9.56 -15.40
C ARG A 328 -4.41 -10.58 -14.89
N LEU A 329 -4.73 -10.52 -13.61
CA LEU A 329 -5.76 -11.35 -12.99
C LEU A 329 -7.16 -11.07 -13.57
N ARG A 330 -7.42 -9.86 -14.08
CA ARG A 330 -8.66 -9.53 -14.79
C ARG A 330 -8.67 -10.02 -16.25
N GLY A 331 -7.64 -10.74 -16.68
CA GLY A 331 -7.58 -11.34 -18.01
C GLY A 331 -6.99 -10.42 -19.08
N TYR A 332 -6.40 -9.28 -18.71
CA TYR A 332 -5.52 -8.54 -19.60
C TYR A 332 -4.14 -9.22 -19.62
N PRO A 333 -3.67 -9.86 -20.70
CA PRO A 333 -2.47 -10.70 -20.66
C PRO A 333 -1.13 -9.92 -20.64
N LEU A 334 -1.05 -8.88 -19.80
CA LEU A 334 0.08 -7.96 -19.64
C LEU A 334 1.38 -8.68 -19.33
N GLN A 335 2.47 -8.25 -19.97
CA GLN A 335 3.83 -8.66 -19.63
C GLN A 335 4.61 -7.47 -19.04
N LEU A 336 5.48 -7.74 -18.07
CA LEU A 336 6.46 -6.76 -17.61
C LEU A 336 7.70 -6.84 -18.51
N VAL A 337 8.11 -5.72 -19.09
CA VAL A 337 9.31 -5.61 -19.92
C VAL A 337 10.29 -4.59 -19.34
N PRO A 338 11.61 -4.76 -19.53
CA PRO A 338 12.61 -3.79 -19.07
C PRO A 338 12.28 -2.35 -19.51
N LEU A 339 12.61 -1.37 -18.66
CA LEU A 339 12.22 0.02 -18.87
C LEU A 339 12.69 0.57 -20.23
N ASP A 340 13.92 0.29 -20.64
CA ASP A 340 14.48 0.70 -21.92
C ASP A 340 13.68 0.14 -23.12
N GLN A 341 13.30 -1.14 -23.06
CA GLN A 341 12.46 -1.78 -24.07
C GLN A 341 11.04 -1.18 -24.08
N TRP A 342 10.48 -0.92 -22.90
CA TRP A 342 9.17 -0.29 -22.78
C TRP A 342 9.19 1.15 -23.33
N LEU A 343 10.22 1.94 -23.04
CA LEU A 343 10.35 3.30 -23.57
C LEU A 343 10.46 3.32 -25.10
N ALA A 344 11.18 2.38 -25.69
CA ALA A 344 11.23 2.21 -27.15
C ALA A 344 9.84 1.90 -27.73
N GLN A 345 9.04 1.08 -27.05
CA GLN A 345 7.65 0.79 -27.45
C GLN A 345 6.74 2.01 -27.28
N VAL A 346 6.87 2.77 -26.19
CA VAL A 346 6.14 4.04 -26.00
C VAL A 346 6.46 5.03 -27.12
N GLU A 347 7.72 5.10 -27.55
CA GLU A 347 8.13 5.94 -28.66
C GLU A 347 7.45 5.53 -29.97
N GLU A 348 7.40 4.23 -30.27
CA GLU A 348 6.76 3.70 -31.47
C GLU A 348 5.23 3.90 -31.42
N MET A 349 4.58 3.47 -30.33
CA MET A 349 3.13 3.59 -30.14
C MET A 349 2.66 5.04 -30.14
N GLY A 350 3.48 5.94 -29.60
CA GLY A 350 3.21 7.37 -29.60
C GLY A 350 3.16 8.01 -31.00
N LYS A 351 3.58 7.31 -32.06
CA LYS A 351 3.43 7.74 -33.46
C LYS A 351 2.00 7.58 -33.97
N HIS A 352 1.19 6.72 -33.35
CA HIS A 352 -0.20 6.48 -33.74
C HIS A 352 -1.19 7.32 -32.93
N ASP A 353 -2.25 7.83 -33.58
CA ASP A 353 -3.23 8.72 -32.94
C ASP A 353 -4.14 8.01 -31.92
N THR A 354 -4.22 6.68 -31.95
CA THR A 354 -5.10 5.87 -31.09
C THR A 354 -4.50 5.51 -29.73
N SER A 355 -3.21 5.77 -29.50
CA SER A 355 -2.54 5.41 -28.25
C SER A 355 -2.63 6.52 -27.20
N ASP A 356 -3.15 6.21 -26.01
CA ASP A 356 -3.16 7.16 -24.88
C ASP A 356 -1.76 7.46 -24.33
N LEU A 357 -0.77 6.61 -24.65
CA LEU A 357 0.64 6.85 -24.32
C LEU A 357 1.23 8.00 -25.14
N ARG A 358 0.64 8.36 -26.29
CA ARG A 358 1.08 9.50 -27.10
C ARG A 358 1.10 10.80 -26.31
N VAL A 359 0.07 11.06 -25.51
CA VAL A 359 -0.05 12.29 -24.71
C VAL A 359 1.02 12.35 -23.63
N LEU A 360 1.40 11.19 -23.09
CA LEU A 360 2.40 11.05 -22.03
C LEU A 360 3.82 10.80 -22.57
N ARG A 361 3.99 10.65 -23.89
CA ARG A 361 5.29 10.41 -24.51
C ARG A 361 6.37 11.41 -24.04
N PRO A 362 6.12 12.73 -23.93
CA PRO A 362 7.11 13.65 -23.39
C PRO A 362 7.47 13.36 -21.93
N PHE A 363 6.51 12.93 -21.10
CA PHE A 363 6.77 12.57 -19.71
C PHE A 363 7.60 11.27 -19.60
N PHE A 364 7.43 10.31 -20.51
CA PHE A 364 8.22 9.08 -20.45
C PHE A 364 9.61 9.22 -21.10
N LEU A 365 9.72 9.98 -22.19
CA LEU A 365 10.96 10.03 -22.99
C LEU A 365 11.85 11.24 -22.70
N ALA A 366 11.33 12.33 -22.12
CA ALA A 366 12.15 13.51 -21.87
C ALA A 366 13.26 13.19 -20.87
N ARG A 367 14.47 13.66 -21.17
CA ARG A 367 15.65 13.60 -20.29
C ARG A 367 16.03 15.03 -19.94
N PRO A 368 15.61 15.55 -18.77
CA PRO A 368 15.92 16.93 -18.41
C PRO A 368 17.44 17.15 -18.29
N GLU A 369 17.90 18.30 -18.76
CA GLU A 369 19.32 18.67 -18.70
C GLU A 369 19.80 18.77 -17.26
N GLY A 370 21.07 18.40 -17.02
CA GLY A 370 21.69 18.49 -15.69
C GLY A 370 21.30 17.38 -14.70
N LEU A 371 20.37 16.48 -15.05
CA LEU A 371 19.86 15.43 -14.14
C LEU A 371 20.42 14.02 -14.45
N GLY A 372 21.71 13.96 -14.81
CA GLY A 372 22.42 12.69 -15.00
C GLY A 372 21.92 11.83 -16.17
N GLY A 373 21.26 12.44 -17.16
CA GLY A 373 20.74 11.76 -18.35
C GLY A 373 19.53 10.85 -18.08
N ARG A 374 18.95 10.87 -16.88
CA ARG A 374 17.74 10.08 -16.53
C ARG A 374 16.51 10.62 -17.24
N SER A 375 15.59 9.73 -17.59
CA SER A 375 14.25 10.12 -18.05
C SER A 375 13.44 10.75 -16.92
N GLN A 376 12.43 11.53 -17.29
CA GLN A 376 11.52 12.17 -16.33
C GLN A 376 10.81 11.13 -15.44
N LEU A 377 10.45 9.96 -15.96
CA LEU A 377 9.92 8.84 -15.15
C LEU A 377 10.93 8.35 -14.11
N GLU A 378 12.19 8.15 -14.49
CA GLU A 378 13.25 7.66 -13.60
C GLU A 378 13.51 8.58 -12.40
N LEU A 379 13.24 9.89 -12.55
CA LEU A 379 13.38 10.87 -11.46
C LEU A 379 12.25 10.77 -10.40
N PHE A 380 11.17 10.04 -10.69
CA PHE A 380 10.04 9.84 -9.78
C PHE A 380 10.03 8.43 -9.17
N LEU A 381 11.01 7.58 -9.49
CA LEU A 381 11.15 6.25 -8.91
C LEU A 381 11.74 6.32 -7.49
N GLU A 382 11.48 5.30 -6.66
CA GLU A 382 11.91 5.27 -5.26
C GLU A 382 13.41 5.54 -5.02
N PRO A 383 14.35 5.02 -5.84
CA PRO A 383 15.78 5.22 -5.58
C PRO A 383 16.26 6.66 -5.78
N THR A 384 15.49 7.49 -6.48
CA THR A 384 15.90 8.83 -6.92
C THR A 384 15.16 9.96 -6.22
N ARG A 385 13.98 9.70 -5.65
CA ARG A 385 13.14 10.71 -4.99
C ARG A 385 13.48 10.89 -3.51
N SER A 386 13.28 12.11 -2.99
CA SER A 386 13.32 12.40 -1.56
C SER A 386 12.25 11.60 -0.81
N ARG A 387 12.57 11.13 0.41
CA ARG A 387 11.57 10.51 1.29
C ARG A 387 10.64 11.58 1.84
N ILE A 388 9.35 11.32 1.87
CA ILE A 388 8.38 12.23 2.48
C ILE A 388 8.08 11.75 3.90
N SER A 389 8.11 12.66 4.86
CA SER A 389 7.58 12.45 6.21
C SER A 389 6.22 13.15 6.34
N SER A 390 5.24 12.44 6.91
CA SER A 390 3.88 12.93 7.14
C SER A 390 3.46 12.79 8.61
N SER A 391 4.43 12.75 9.55
CA SER A 391 4.16 12.44 10.96
C SER A 391 3.24 13.45 11.68
N THR A 392 3.25 14.71 11.25
CA THR A 392 2.35 15.74 11.79
C THR A 392 0.98 15.63 11.15
N SER A 393 0.94 15.35 9.84
CA SER A 393 -0.30 15.05 9.13
C SER A 393 -1.02 13.86 9.74
N GLN A 394 -0.32 12.76 10.02
CA GLN A 394 -0.95 11.56 10.53
C GLN A 394 -1.60 11.79 11.90
N ARG A 395 -0.90 12.48 12.81
CA ARG A 395 -1.49 12.91 14.09
C ARG A 395 -2.72 13.80 13.89
N TRP A 396 -2.71 14.66 12.89
CA TRP A 396 -3.85 15.53 12.58
C TRP A 396 -5.03 14.74 12.01
N LEU A 397 -4.80 13.80 11.10
CA LEU A 397 -5.82 12.92 10.51
C LEU A 397 -6.46 12.04 11.58
N THR A 398 -5.66 11.39 12.43
CA THR A 398 -6.15 10.60 13.56
C THR A 398 -7.00 11.44 14.51
N LYS A 399 -6.56 12.67 14.83
CA LYS A 399 -7.32 13.58 15.71
C LYS A 399 -8.71 13.93 15.15
N HIS A 400 -8.86 13.98 13.83
CA HIS A 400 -10.13 14.30 13.16
C HIS A 400 -10.86 13.05 12.66
N GLU A 401 -10.41 11.85 13.05
CA GLU A 401 -11.03 10.57 12.67
C GLU A 401 -11.13 10.38 11.15
N ILE A 402 -10.20 10.98 10.39
CA ILE A 402 -10.14 10.84 8.94
C ILE A 402 -9.26 9.65 8.60
N MET A 403 -9.88 8.61 8.05
CA MET A 403 -9.19 7.43 7.54
C MET A 403 -9.01 7.55 6.03
N ILE A 404 -7.77 7.38 5.55
CA ILE A 404 -7.50 7.26 4.11
C ILE A 404 -7.83 5.83 3.69
N PRO A 405 -8.81 5.59 2.80
CA PRO A 405 -9.11 4.26 2.30
C PRO A 405 -7.86 3.66 1.65
N ARG A 406 -7.52 2.43 2.02
CA ARG A 406 -6.36 1.73 1.48
C ARG A 406 -6.57 1.48 -0.01
N LEU A 407 -5.52 1.69 -0.81
CA LEU A 407 -5.45 1.23 -2.20
C LEU A 407 -5.27 -0.30 -2.27
N ASP A 408 -6.19 -1.05 -1.68
CA ASP A 408 -6.20 -2.49 -1.74
C ASP A 408 -6.81 -3.00 -3.07
N ALA A 409 -6.75 -4.31 -3.26
CA ALA A 409 -7.33 -4.94 -4.44
C ALA A 409 -8.85 -4.71 -4.58
N ARG A 410 -9.58 -4.40 -3.49
CA ARG A 410 -11.01 -4.06 -3.53
C ARG A 410 -11.22 -2.68 -4.14
N LEU A 411 -10.49 -1.67 -3.68
CA LEU A 411 -10.56 -0.31 -4.22
C LEU A 411 -10.08 -0.28 -5.68
N LEU A 412 -9.00 -0.99 -6.01
CA LEU A 412 -8.54 -1.14 -7.39
C LEU A 412 -9.60 -1.78 -8.29
N ASN A 413 -10.29 -2.83 -7.81
CA ASN A 413 -11.38 -3.44 -8.55
C ASN A 413 -12.54 -2.48 -8.83
N ARG A 414 -12.88 -1.58 -7.88
CA ARG A 414 -13.88 -0.53 -8.11
C ARG A 414 -13.44 0.44 -9.20
N TYR A 415 -12.17 0.87 -9.21
CA TYR A 415 -11.63 1.70 -10.29
C TYR A 415 -11.64 1.00 -11.64
N PHE A 416 -11.25 -0.27 -11.69
CA PHE A 416 -11.29 -1.04 -12.93
C PHE A 416 -12.71 -1.31 -13.42
N ALA A 417 -13.69 -1.48 -12.52
CA ALA A 417 -15.10 -1.60 -12.89
C ALA A 417 -15.60 -0.30 -13.54
N ASP A 418 -15.35 0.87 -12.93
CA ASP A 418 -15.67 2.17 -13.51
C ASP A 418 -15.03 2.37 -14.91
N PHE A 419 -13.76 1.96 -15.08
CA PHE A 419 -13.12 2.00 -16.39
C PHE A 419 -13.79 1.11 -17.44
N VAL A 420 -14.31 -0.05 -17.05
CA VAL A 420 -15.04 -0.94 -17.98
C VAL A 420 -16.42 -0.37 -18.29
N ASP A 421 -17.16 0.08 -17.26
CA ASP A 421 -18.53 0.59 -17.39
C ASP A 421 -18.60 1.85 -18.25
N THR A 422 -17.57 2.69 -18.18
CA THR A 422 -17.43 3.90 -19.01
C THR A 422 -16.84 3.64 -20.40
N GLY A 423 -16.45 2.39 -20.71
CA GLY A 423 -15.81 2.00 -21.97
C GLY A 423 -14.36 2.48 -22.12
N PHE A 424 -13.72 2.93 -21.04
CA PHE A 424 -12.32 3.33 -21.03
C PHE A 424 -11.38 2.13 -21.22
N LEU A 425 -11.68 1.01 -20.57
CA LEU A 425 -11.05 -0.30 -20.76
C LEU A 425 -12.00 -1.26 -21.47
N PRO A 426 -11.49 -2.21 -22.27
CA PRO A 426 -12.33 -3.24 -22.86
C PRO A 426 -12.86 -4.18 -21.75
N PRO A 427 -14.00 -4.86 -21.98
CA PRO A 427 -14.56 -5.81 -21.02
C PRO A 427 -13.53 -6.83 -20.56
N SER A 428 -13.50 -7.07 -19.24
CA SER A 428 -12.64 -8.04 -18.60
C SER A 428 -13.05 -9.47 -18.98
N ALA A 429 -12.07 -10.33 -19.29
CA ALA A 429 -12.34 -11.76 -19.54
C ALA A 429 -12.64 -12.54 -18.25
N ALA A 430 -12.36 -11.94 -17.08
CA ALA A 430 -12.76 -12.45 -15.77
C ALA A 430 -13.96 -11.64 -15.24
N PRO A 431 -15.07 -12.28 -14.81
CA PRO A 431 -16.21 -11.56 -14.25
C PRO A 431 -15.81 -10.82 -12.97
N CYS A 432 -16.34 -9.62 -12.79
CA CYS A 432 -16.27 -8.90 -11.52
C CYS A 432 -17.31 -9.52 -10.57
N VAL A 433 -16.86 -10.26 -9.56
CA VAL A 433 -17.75 -10.82 -8.55
C VAL A 433 -17.98 -9.76 -7.47
N SER A 434 -19.23 -9.57 -7.04
CA SER A 434 -19.62 -8.59 -6.02
C SER A 434 -19.18 -9.05 -4.62
N GLU A 435 -18.72 -8.09 -3.81
CA GLU A 435 -18.41 -8.32 -2.39
C GLU A 435 -19.59 -8.93 -1.63
N PRO A 436 -19.36 -9.90 -0.72
CA PRO A 436 -20.41 -10.40 0.14
C PRO A 436 -20.91 -9.26 1.02
N SER A 437 -22.22 -9.07 1.06
CA SER A 437 -22.87 -8.13 1.95
C SER A 437 -22.73 -8.58 3.41
N ALA A 438 -22.94 -7.67 4.35
CA ALA A 438 -23.03 -8.05 5.77
C ALA A 438 -24.11 -9.11 6.02
N ALA A 439 -25.20 -9.09 5.24
CA ALA A 439 -26.25 -10.10 5.30
C ALA A 439 -25.79 -11.48 4.79
N ASP A 440 -24.95 -11.52 3.75
CA ASP A 440 -24.38 -12.79 3.25
C ASP A 440 -23.46 -13.42 4.31
N LEU A 441 -22.59 -12.61 4.92
CA LEU A 441 -21.69 -13.07 5.99
C LEU A 441 -22.47 -13.49 7.25
N HIS A 442 -23.53 -12.76 7.59
CA HIS A 442 -24.42 -13.09 8.70
C HIS A 442 -25.12 -14.43 8.47
N ALA A 443 -25.70 -14.65 7.28
CA ALA A 443 -26.35 -15.90 6.94
C ALA A 443 -25.39 -17.10 6.99
N ILE A 444 -24.17 -16.95 6.48
CA ILE A 444 -23.10 -17.95 6.58
C ILE A 444 -22.82 -18.27 8.05
N LEU A 445 -22.72 -17.24 8.90
CA LEU A 445 -22.36 -17.36 10.30
C LEU A 445 -23.47 -17.98 11.16
N VAL A 446 -24.72 -17.56 10.98
CA VAL A 446 -25.89 -18.18 11.64
C VAL A 446 -26.00 -19.64 11.27
N THR A 447 -25.81 -19.98 9.99
CA THR A 447 -25.78 -21.37 9.52
C THR A 447 -24.66 -22.18 10.19
N ALA A 448 -23.49 -21.57 10.40
CA ALA A 448 -22.33 -22.21 11.02
C ALA A 448 -22.55 -22.51 12.51
N LEU A 449 -23.10 -21.54 13.24
CA LEU A 449 -23.26 -21.60 14.68
C LEU A 449 -24.54 -22.33 15.10
N GLY A 450 -25.55 -22.38 14.23
CA GLY A 450 -26.86 -22.94 14.54
C GLY A 450 -27.66 -22.11 15.56
N VAL A 451 -27.25 -20.85 15.79
CA VAL A 451 -27.91 -19.88 16.68
C VAL A 451 -27.98 -18.52 15.99
N GLU A 452 -29.02 -17.75 16.29
CA GLU A 452 -29.17 -16.39 15.80
C GLU A 452 -28.13 -15.46 16.43
N VAL A 453 -27.75 -14.44 15.64
CA VAL A 453 -26.76 -13.43 16.04
C VAL A 453 -27.34 -12.04 15.82
N ASP A 454 -27.73 -11.39 16.90
CA ASP A 454 -28.23 -10.01 16.88
C ASP A 454 -27.07 -9.00 16.85
N GLU A 455 -27.37 -7.78 16.40
CA GLU A 455 -26.40 -6.66 16.34
C GLU A 455 -25.10 -7.01 15.58
N PHE A 456 -25.22 -7.85 14.56
CA PHE A 456 -24.08 -8.38 13.83
C PHE A 456 -23.28 -7.30 13.10
N THR A 457 -21.97 -7.32 13.31
CA THR A 457 -21.00 -6.56 12.53
C THR A 457 -19.89 -7.47 12.03
N ALA A 458 -19.45 -7.24 10.79
CA ALA A 458 -18.34 -7.93 10.17
C ALA A 458 -17.38 -6.91 9.56
N THR A 459 -16.19 -6.79 10.16
CA THR A 459 -15.16 -5.88 9.69
C THR A 459 -14.06 -6.69 8.99
N PRO A 460 -13.76 -6.44 7.70
CA PRO A 460 -12.65 -7.11 7.03
C PRO A 460 -11.34 -6.92 7.81
N MET A 461 -10.65 -8.03 8.10
CA MET A 461 -9.30 -7.98 8.68
C MET A 461 -8.31 -7.92 7.52
N GLY A 462 -7.57 -6.81 7.43
CA GLY A 462 -6.54 -6.65 6.42
C GLY A 462 -5.46 -7.72 6.55
N SER A 463 -5.08 -8.35 5.43
CA SER A 463 -3.82 -9.09 5.36
C SER A 463 -2.70 -8.08 5.06
N ASP A 464 -2.32 -7.28 6.06
CA ASP A 464 -1.31 -6.22 5.90
C ASP A 464 0.02 -6.78 5.37
N THR A 465 0.21 -8.10 5.44
CA THR A 465 1.41 -8.83 5.02
C THR A 465 1.22 -9.77 3.82
N GLY A 466 0.01 -9.99 3.32
CA GLY A 466 -0.31 -11.10 2.40
C GLY A 466 -0.91 -10.69 1.06
N ILE A 467 -0.10 -10.25 0.09
CA ILE A 467 -0.56 -9.89 -1.27
C ILE A 467 -1.38 -11.01 -1.92
N MET A 468 -1.00 -12.27 -1.73
CA MET A 468 -1.70 -13.40 -2.35
C MET A 468 -3.12 -13.58 -1.82
N SER A 469 -3.31 -13.46 -0.51
CA SER A 469 -4.63 -13.55 0.13
C SER A 469 -5.52 -12.38 -0.29
N GLU A 470 -4.96 -11.17 -0.36
CA GLU A 470 -5.67 -9.97 -0.82
C GLU A 470 -6.12 -10.10 -2.29
N LEU A 471 -5.24 -10.56 -3.18
CA LEU A 471 -5.56 -10.75 -4.59
C LEU A 471 -6.54 -11.91 -4.80
N ALA A 472 -6.41 -13.00 -4.04
CA ALA A 472 -7.38 -14.10 -4.08
C ALA A 472 -8.77 -13.64 -3.63
N ALA A 473 -8.85 -12.89 -2.52
CA ALA A 473 -10.07 -12.25 -2.07
C ALA A 473 -10.70 -11.41 -3.18
N ALA A 474 -9.93 -10.50 -3.78
CA ALA A 474 -10.42 -9.64 -4.86
C ALA A 474 -10.90 -10.40 -6.10
N ARG A 475 -10.28 -11.54 -6.45
CA ARG A 475 -10.72 -12.38 -7.58
C ARG A 475 -12.01 -13.13 -7.29
N SER A 476 -12.18 -13.60 -6.05
CA SER A 476 -13.41 -14.23 -5.58
C SER A 476 -14.55 -13.23 -5.34
N GLY A 477 -14.36 -11.96 -5.70
CA GLY A 477 -15.29 -10.87 -5.40
C GLY A 477 -15.45 -10.65 -3.91
N GLY A 478 -14.36 -10.65 -3.16
CA GLY A 478 -14.36 -10.51 -1.71
C GLY A 478 -15.03 -11.65 -0.94
N ARG A 479 -15.46 -12.76 -1.57
CA ARG A 479 -16.07 -13.91 -0.87
C ARG A 479 -15.08 -14.70 -0.01
N THR A 480 -13.78 -14.49 -0.23
CA THR A 480 -12.70 -15.13 0.53
C THR A 480 -11.89 -14.06 1.27
N GLY A 481 -11.29 -14.42 2.40
CA GLY A 481 -10.61 -13.49 3.29
C GLY A 481 -10.83 -13.75 4.77
N LEU A 482 -10.55 -12.74 5.58
CA LEU A 482 -10.70 -12.73 7.03
C LEU A 482 -11.64 -11.59 7.43
N TRP A 483 -12.57 -11.86 8.36
CA TRP A 483 -13.45 -10.86 8.96
C TRP A 483 -13.48 -11.02 10.46
N HIS A 484 -13.40 -9.90 11.17
CA HIS A 484 -13.69 -9.82 12.59
C HIS A 484 -15.20 -9.66 12.75
N CYS A 485 -15.82 -10.68 13.34
CA CYS A 485 -17.26 -10.78 13.54
C CYS A 485 -17.61 -10.53 15.01
N GLN A 486 -18.51 -9.58 15.25
CA GLN A 486 -19.04 -9.27 16.57
C GLN A 486 -20.58 -9.27 16.55
N GLY A 487 -21.20 -9.63 17.67
CA GLY A 487 -22.66 -9.64 17.82
C GLY A 487 -23.11 -10.25 19.16
N ALA A 488 -24.41 -10.24 19.42
CA ALA A 488 -25.03 -10.88 20.57
C ALA A 488 -25.59 -12.26 20.18
N LEU A 489 -25.27 -13.29 20.96
CA LEU A 489 -25.82 -14.64 20.76
C LEU A 489 -27.09 -14.79 21.60
N ASP A 490 -28.12 -15.40 21.03
CA ASP A 490 -29.38 -15.68 21.74
C ASP A 490 -29.13 -16.45 23.04
N GLY A 491 -29.29 -15.76 24.17
CA GLY A 491 -29.50 -16.37 25.47
C GLY A 491 -28.29 -16.74 26.33
N THR A 492 -27.06 -16.24 26.15
CA THR A 492 -26.03 -16.18 27.24
C THR A 492 -24.64 -15.53 26.93
N GLY A 493 -24.35 -14.99 25.74
CA GLY A 493 -23.00 -14.45 25.47
C GLY A 493 -22.84 -13.52 24.27
N ALA A 494 -21.63 -12.95 24.13
CA ALA A 494 -21.23 -12.13 23.00
C ALA A 494 -20.35 -12.93 22.03
N LEU A 495 -20.59 -12.78 20.72
CA LEU A 495 -19.72 -13.28 19.68
C LEU A 495 -18.53 -12.34 19.52
N ASN A 496 -17.33 -12.91 19.58
CA ASN A 496 -16.09 -12.22 19.21
C ASN A 496 -15.18 -13.20 18.47
N ALA A 497 -15.29 -13.22 17.15
CA ALA A 497 -14.74 -14.29 16.32
C ALA A 497 -14.06 -13.78 15.05
N VAL A 498 -13.21 -14.62 14.46
CA VAL A 498 -12.60 -14.43 13.15
C VAL A 498 -13.22 -15.44 12.19
N LEU A 499 -13.97 -14.93 11.22
CA LEU A 499 -14.46 -15.70 10.08
C LEU A 499 -13.36 -15.76 9.02
N LYS A 500 -12.92 -16.96 8.65
CA LYS A 500 -11.93 -17.21 7.59
C LYS A 500 -12.58 -17.97 6.46
N LEU A 501 -12.71 -17.35 5.28
CA LEU A 501 -13.21 -17.97 4.06
C LEU A 501 -12.06 -18.12 3.06
N LYS A 502 -11.96 -19.28 2.41
CA LYS A 502 -10.81 -19.64 1.56
C LYS A 502 -11.16 -19.76 0.09
N PRO A 503 -10.25 -19.33 -0.80
CA PRO A 503 -10.37 -19.54 -2.23
C PRO A 503 -10.21 -21.01 -2.59
N ASN A 504 -10.86 -21.41 -3.67
CA ASN A 504 -10.73 -22.76 -4.20
C ASN A 504 -9.36 -22.96 -4.89
N ASP A 505 -8.99 -24.21 -5.14
CA ASP A 505 -7.71 -24.56 -5.77
C ASP A 505 -7.51 -23.87 -7.14
N ALA A 506 -8.59 -23.67 -7.92
CA ALA A 506 -8.50 -23.06 -9.25
C ALA A 506 -8.16 -21.55 -9.18
N GLU A 507 -8.69 -20.84 -8.19
CA GLU A 507 -8.33 -19.44 -7.93
C GLU A 507 -6.86 -19.29 -7.53
N GLN A 508 -6.37 -20.20 -6.68
CA GLN A 508 -4.96 -20.22 -6.25
C GLN A 508 -4.01 -20.59 -7.40
N ASP A 509 -4.41 -21.53 -8.28
CA ASP A 509 -3.67 -21.88 -9.50
C ASP A 509 -3.58 -20.69 -10.45
N ALA A 510 -4.69 -19.99 -10.71
CA ALA A 510 -4.70 -18.80 -11.55
C ALA A 510 -3.79 -17.68 -11.01
N LEU A 511 -3.82 -17.47 -9.69
CA LEU A 511 -2.97 -16.49 -9.02
C LEU A 511 -1.49 -16.86 -9.11
N THR A 512 -1.15 -18.13 -8.88
CA THR A 512 0.22 -18.65 -8.99
C THR A 512 0.76 -18.48 -10.41
N LEU A 513 -0.02 -18.85 -11.42
CA LEU A 513 0.37 -18.70 -12.83
C LEU A 513 0.52 -17.24 -13.26
N ALA A 514 -0.39 -16.36 -12.84
CA ALA A 514 -0.31 -14.94 -13.17
C ALA A 514 0.94 -14.29 -12.56
N THR A 515 1.23 -14.61 -11.29
CA THR A 515 2.42 -14.13 -10.58
C THR A 515 3.70 -14.63 -11.25
N ALA A 516 3.77 -15.93 -11.57
CA ALA A 516 4.91 -16.53 -12.24
C ALA A 516 5.14 -15.96 -13.65
N ALA A 517 4.07 -15.74 -14.42
CA ALA A 517 4.16 -15.19 -15.78
C ALA A 517 4.69 -13.75 -15.83
N LEU A 518 4.48 -12.96 -14.77
CA LEU A 518 5.08 -11.64 -14.64
C LEU A 518 6.52 -11.66 -14.11
N CYS A 519 7.01 -12.83 -13.67
CA CYS A 519 8.39 -13.03 -13.23
C CYS A 519 9.27 -13.54 -14.38
N SER A 520 8.87 -14.64 -15.03
CA SER A 520 9.46 -15.11 -16.29
C SER A 520 8.58 -16.16 -16.99
N PRO A 521 8.67 -16.30 -18.33
CA PRO A 521 7.99 -17.36 -19.08
C PRO A 521 8.38 -18.78 -18.63
N GLU A 522 9.66 -19.00 -18.30
CA GLU A 522 10.19 -20.30 -17.86
C GLU A 522 9.57 -20.69 -16.52
N LEU A 523 9.45 -19.74 -15.59
CA LEU A 523 8.87 -19.97 -14.28
C LEU A 523 7.37 -20.28 -14.40
N ALA A 524 6.64 -19.54 -15.24
CA ALA A 524 5.23 -19.82 -15.51
C ALA A 524 5.00 -21.22 -16.09
N ARG A 525 5.85 -21.64 -17.04
CA ARG A 525 5.80 -22.99 -17.62
C ARG A 525 6.05 -24.06 -16.56
N ALA A 526 7.06 -23.86 -15.72
CA ALA A 526 7.41 -24.80 -14.65
C ALA A 526 6.27 -24.92 -13.61
N PHE A 527 5.69 -23.80 -13.17
CA PHE A 527 4.51 -23.85 -12.30
C PHE A 527 3.35 -24.60 -12.97
N GLY A 528 3.02 -24.27 -14.22
CA GLY A 528 1.94 -24.90 -14.96
C GLY A 528 2.05 -26.43 -15.05
N GLN A 529 3.27 -26.97 -15.14
CA GLN A 529 3.52 -28.42 -15.15
C GLN A 529 3.32 -29.09 -13.78
N HIS A 530 3.40 -28.32 -12.69
CA HIS A 530 3.45 -28.84 -11.33
C HIS A 530 2.34 -28.32 -10.40
N LEU A 531 1.35 -27.55 -10.89
CA LEU A 531 0.24 -27.00 -10.09
C LEU A 531 -0.48 -28.06 -9.24
N HIS A 532 -0.68 -29.26 -9.78
CA HIS A 532 -1.33 -30.37 -9.09
C HIS A 532 -0.59 -30.83 -7.82
N ARG A 533 0.70 -30.52 -7.69
CA ARG A 533 1.56 -30.90 -6.55
C ARG A 533 1.79 -29.75 -5.57
N MET A 534 1.29 -28.56 -5.87
CA MET A 534 1.60 -27.38 -5.07
C MET A 534 1.12 -27.51 -3.62
N PRO A 535 1.90 -27.06 -2.62
CA PRO A 535 1.56 -27.24 -1.20
C PRO A 535 0.27 -26.55 -0.75
N TYR A 536 -0.24 -25.58 -1.50
CA TYR A 536 -1.49 -24.87 -1.18
C TYR A 536 -2.76 -25.65 -1.56
N ARG A 537 -2.64 -26.69 -2.40
CA ARG A 537 -3.76 -27.55 -2.81
C ARG A 537 -4.42 -28.16 -1.57
N ARG A 538 -5.75 -28.23 -1.53
CA ARG A 538 -6.50 -28.71 -0.34
C ARG A 538 -6.23 -27.91 0.94
N SER A 539 -5.73 -26.67 0.84
CA SER A 539 -5.42 -25.79 1.98
C SER A 539 -6.55 -25.68 3.00
N ALA A 540 -7.81 -25.67 2.55
CA ALA A 540 -8.97 -25.65 3.44
C ALA A 540 -9.23 -27.00 4.15
N ALA A 541 -8.93 -28.13 3.51
CA ALA A 541 -9.06 -29.44 4.16
C ALA A 541 -8.03 -29.60 5.28
N ARG A 542 -6.79 -29.13 5.06
CA ARG A 542 -5.71 -29.17 6.06
C ARG A 542 -6.02 -28.31 7.26
N GLU A 543 -6.40 -27.06 7.02
CA GLU A 543 -6.71 -26.15 8.11
C GLU A 543 -7.89 -26.65 8.95
N ARG A 544 -8.95 -27.17 8.32
CA ARG A 544 -10.07 -27.82 9.03
C ARG A 544 -9.63 -29.01 9.86
N ALA A 545 -8.83 -29.91 9.29
CA ALA A 545 -8.39 -31.11 10.00
C ALA A 545 -7.51 -30.78 11.22
N VAL A 546 -6.61 -29.80 11.10
CA VAL A 546 -5.76 -29.37 12.22
C VAL A 546 -6.57 -28.62 13.27
N GLY A 547 -7.44 -27.68 12.87
CA GLY A 547 -8.27 -26.91 13.80
C GLY A 547 -9.34 -27.73 14.54
N LEU A 548 -9.72 -28.90 14.02
CA LEU A 548 -10.61 -29.86 14.70
C LEU A 548 -9.87 -30.90 15.54
N MET A 549 -8.53 -30.87 15.58
CA MET A 549 -7.76 -31.91 16.24
C MET A 549 -7.91 -31.79 17.77
N ALA A 550 -8.51 -32.82 18.40
CA ALA A 550 -8.84 -32.83 19.82
C ALA A 550 -7.64 -33.02 20.77
N ASP A 551 -6.43 -33.29 20.27
CA ASP A 551 -5.26 -33.46 21.13
C ASP A 551 -4.94 -32.14 21.83
N VAL A 552 -4.98 -32.15 23.16
CA VAL A 552 -4.78 -30.97 24.01
C VAL A 552 -3.46 -30.25 23.72
N ARG A 553 -2.42 -30.97 23.28
CA ARG A 553 -1.11 -30.40 22.97
C ARG A 553 -1.15 -29.54 21.71
N ILE A 554 -2.04 -29.83 20.76
CA ILE A 554 -2.27 -28.99 19.57
C ILE A 554 -3.29 -27.91 19.88
N ALA A 555 -4.44 -28.27 20.45
CA ALA A 555 -5.55 -27.36 20.68
C ALA A 555 -5.16 -26.14 21.54
N ARG A 556 -4.29 -26.33 22.55
CA ARG A 556 -3.79 -25.22 23.39
C ARG A 556 -2.85 -24.25 22.67
N HIS A 557 -2.36 -24.58 21.48
CA HIS A 557 -1.50 -23.72 20.67
C HIS A 557 -2.19 -23.18 19.43
N MET A 558 -3.52 -23.25 19.37
CA MET A 558 -4.31 -22.70 18.27
C MET A 558 -5.37 -21.73 18.80
N PRO A 559 -5.91 -20.86 17.93
CA PRO A 559 -7.18 -20.20 18.21
C PRO A 559 -8.27 -21.23 18.45
N ALA A 560 -9.23 -20.93 19.33
CA ALA A 560 -10.35 -21.82 19.57
C ALA A 560 -11.20 -21.95 18.29
N THR A 561 -11.39 -23.16 17.77
CA THR A 561 -12.32 -23.42 16.67
C THR A 561 -13.75 -23.38 17.21
N LEU A 562 -14.52 -22.38 16.80
CA LEU A 562 -15.91 -22.19 17.22
C LEU A 562 -16.88 -22.97 16.32
N ALA A 563 -16.65 -22.94 15.02
CA ALA A 563 -17.46 -23.67 14.04
C ALA A 563 -16.66 -23.96 12.77
N VAL A 564 -17.07 -25.02 12.05
CA VAL A 564 -16.61 -25.32 10.70
C VAL A 564 -17.75 -25.05 9.75
N LEU A 565 -17.45 -24.33 8.67
CA LEU A 565 -18.48 -23.95 7.72
C LEU A 565 -18.82 -25.10 6.77
N PRO A 566 -20.11 -25.32 6.45
CA PRO A 566 -20.49 -26.15 5.33
C PRO A 566 -19.92 -25.57 4.03
N ASP A 567 -19.70 -26.41 3.02
CA ASP A 567 -19.28 -25.94 1.70
C ASP A 567 -20.37 -25.00 1.16
N CYS A 568 -20.02 -23.72 0.95
CA CYS A 568 -20.98 -22.64 0.73
C CYS A 568 -21.51 -22.59 -0.72
N GLY A 569 -21.23 -23.61 -1.53
CA GLY A 569 -21.33 -23.52 -2.99
C GLY A 569 -20.13 -22.77 -3.59
N ASP A 570 -19.88 -22.95 -4.89
CA ASP A 570 -18.72 -22.37 -5.63
C ASP A 570 -17.31 -22.78 -5.13
N GLY A 571 -17.22 -23.75 -4.21
CA GLY A 571 -15.96 -24.29 -3.68
C GLY A 571 -15.30 -23.41 -2.61
N VAL A 572 -16.02 -22.44 -2.05
CA VAL A 572 -15.56 -21.64 -0.91
C VAL A 572 -15.86 -22.40 0.38
N SER A 573 -14.82 -22.60 1.19
CA SER A 573 -14.91 -23.24 2.50
C SER A 573 -14.26 -22.37 3.55
N GLY A 574 -14.64 -22.56 4.81
CA GLY A 574 -14.12 -21.69 5.86
C GLY A 574 -14.26 -22.22 7.27
N MET A 575 -13.74 -21.43 8.20
CA MET A 575 -13.73 -21.71 9.63
C MET A 575 -14.04 -20.45 10.42
N LEU A 576 -14.63 -20.65 11.60
CA LEU A 576 -14.85 -19.60 12.58
C LEU A 576 -13.94 -19.86 13.78
N TYR A 577 -13.04 -18.93 14.06
CA TYR A 577 -12.12 -18.98 15.20
C TYR A 577 -12.50 -17.96 16.26
N GLY A 578 -12.15 -18.21 17.53
CA GLY A 578 -12.21 -17.19 18.58
C GLY A 578 -11.20 -16.07 18.33
N PHE A 579 -11.60 -14.81 18.55
CA PHE A 579 -10.73 -13.66 18.37
C PHE A 579 -9.64 -13.58 19.47
N LEU A 580 -8.41 -13.29 19.07
CA LEU A 580 -7.24 -13.23 19.95
C LEU A 580 -7.04 -11.83 20.58
N HIS A 581 -7.95 -11.43 21.47
CA HIS A 581 -7.99 -10.08 22.08
C HIS A 581 -6.72 -9.65 22.84
N ASP A 582 -6.08 -10.57 23.58
CA ASP A 582 -4.91 -10.28 24.43
C ASP A 582 -3.58 -10.81 23.86
N ALA A 583 -3.54 -11.15 22.56
CA ALA A 583 -2.35 -11.74 21.97
C ALA A 583 -1.27 -10.70 21.67
N GLN A 584 -0.07 -10.92 22.22
CA GLN A 584 1.12 -10.14 21.90
C GLN A 584 1.62 -10.50 20.49
N MET A 585 2.13 -9.48 19.79
CA MET A 585 2.76 -9.60 18.46
C MET A 585 1.83 -10.05 17.31
N ALA A 586 0.50 -10.00 17.45
CA ALA A 586 -0.44 -10.39 16.40
C ALA A 586 -0.33 -9.57 15.08
N HIS A 587 0.22 -8.34 15.14
CA HIS A 587 0.35 -7.44 13.98
C HIS A 587 1.77 -6.87 13.74
N ASP A 588 2.72 -7.02 14.68
CA ASP A 588 4.05 -6.36 14.68
C ASP A 588 5.25 -7.32 14.63
N CYS A 589 4.99 -8.60 14.33
CA CYS A 589 5.95 -9.70 14.43
C CYS A 589 7.04 -9.75 13.32
N THR A 590 6.93 -8.95 12.27
CA THR A 590 7.84 -8.96 11.11
C THR A 590 9.12 -8.15 11.34
N LEU A 591 9.09 -7.18 12.26
CA LEU A 591 10.25 -6.42 12.73
C LEU A 591 10.97 -7.23 13.84
N GLY A 592 12.11 -7.84 13.50
CA GLY A 592 12.87 -8.72 14.40
C GLY A 592 13.37 -8.05 15.69
N THR A 593 13.25 -6.73 15.80
CA THR A 593 13.59 -5.91 16.97
C THR A 593 12.71 -6.16 18.20
N HIS A 594 11.60 -6.91 18.07
CA HIS A 594 10.66 -7.18 19.17
C HIS A 594 10.74 -8.62 19.73
N TRP A 595 11.58 -9.50 19.18
CA TRP A 595 11.74 -10.86 19.71
C TRP A 595 12.62 -10.89 20.95
N SER A 596 12.11 -11.46 22.05
CA SER A 596 12.85 -11.69 23.29
C SER A 596 13.19 -13.18 23.42
N ALA A 597 14.12 -13.52 24.31
CA ALA A 597 14.40 -14.93 24.63
C ALA A 597 13.13 -15.67 25.09
N ALA A 598 12.26 -15.00 25.86
CA ALA A 598 10.99 -15.58 26.33
C ALA A 598 10.01 -15.87 25.18
N HIS A 599 9.97 -15.03 24.14
CA HIS A 599 9.15 -15.28 22.93
C HIS A 599 9.66 -16.52 22.18
N LEU A 600 10.98 -16.61 21.97
CA LEU A 600 11.58 -17.76 21.31
C LEU A 600 11.33 -19.05 22.09
N ASP A 601 11.58 -19.03 23.40
CA ASP A 601 11.41 -20.21 24.25
C ASP A 601 9.95 -20.70 24.25
N ALA A 602 8.98 -19.78 24.25
CA ALA A 602 7.56 -20.13 24.13
C ALA A 602 7.23 -20.76 22.78
N ALA A 603 7.77 -20.23 21.68
CA ALA A 603 7.58 -20.80 20.35
C ALA A 603 8.22 -22.18 20.22
N VAL A 604 9.46 -22.33 20.69
CA VAL A 604 10.22 -23.59 20.66
C VAL A 604 9.54 -24.68 21.49
N ARG A 605 9.07 -24.36 22.71
CA ARG A 605 8.30 -25.31 23.53
C ARG A 605 6.99 -25.70 22.85
N GLY A 606 6.23 -24.72 22.36
CA GLY A 606 4.96 -24.99 21.67
C GLY A 606 5.12 -25.87 20.43
N LEU A 607 6.15 -25.62 19.62
CA LEU A 607 6.49 -26.50 18.48
C LEU A 607 6.82 -27.92 18.94
N GLY A 608 7.60 -28.08 20.02
CA GLY A 608 7.91 -29.40 20.59
C GLY A 608 6.64 -30.16 20.98
N GLU A 609 5.69 -29.48 21.61
CA GLU A 609 4.42 -30.07 22.02
C GLU A 609 3.52 -30.45 20.83
N ILE A 610 3.40 -29.56 19.83
CA ILE A 610 2.63 -29.84 18.60
C ILE A 610 3.23 -31.02 17.83
N HIS A 611 4.54 -31.00 17.56
CA HIS A 611 5.20 -32.05 16.80
C HIS A 611 5.20 -33.40 17.53
N SER A 612 5.09 -33.41 18.87
CA SER A 612 5.06 -34.65 19.65
C SER A 612 3.87 -35.56 19.32
N VAL A 613 2.75 -34.99 18.84
CA VAL A 613 1.50 -35.72 18.61
C VAL A 613 1.63 -36.77 17.50
N TRP A 614 2.34 -36.41 16.43
CA TRP A 614 2.46 -37.21 15.20
C TRP A 614 3.88 -37.71 14.91
N LEU A 615 4.81 -37.51 15.83
CA LEU A 615 6.21 -37.91 15.67
C LEU A 615 6.33 -39.42 15.40
N GLY A 616 6.85 -39.78 14.22
CA GLY A 616 7.00 -41.15 13.73
C GLY A 616 5.68 -41.88 13.46
N ARG A 617 4.58 -41.14 13.30
CA ARG A 617 3.24 -41.66 12.97
C ARG A 617 2.78 -41.17 11.59
N GLU A 618 3.71 -40.93 10.68
CA GLU A 618 3.41 -40.40 9.34
C GLU A 618 2.44 -41.25 8.53
N ARG A 619 2.48 -42.59 8.69
CA ARG A 619 1.62 -43.51 7.94
C ARG A 619 0.17 -43.35 8.38
N GLU A 620 -0.04 -43.22 9.69
CA GLU A 620 -1.37 -42.95 10.27
C GLU A 620 -1.88 -41.58 9.83
N LEU A 621 -1.01 -40.56 9.88
CA LEU A 621 -1.36 -39.20 9.48
C LEU A 621 -1.73 -39.12 7.99
N LEU A 622 -0.95 -39.75 7.11
CA LEU A 622 -1.25 -39.78 5.68
C LEU A 622 -2.53 -40.59 5.37
N ALA A 623 -2.83 -41.63 6.15
CA ALA A 623 -4.05 -42.42 6.00
C ALA A 623 -5.34 -41.64 6.27
N THR A 624 -5.26 -40.50 6.97
CA THR A 624 -6.41 -39.60 7.18
C THR A 624 -6.91 -38.93 5.89
N GLY A 625 -6.11 -38.91 4.82
CA GLY A 625 -6.51 -38.48 3.48
C GLY A 625 -6.59 -36.97 3.22
N TRP A 626 -6.51 -36.11 4.26
CA TRP A 626 -6.57 -34.65 4.09
C TRP A 626 -5.21 -34.01 3.72
N ILE A 627 -4.09 -34.71 3.96
CA ILE A 627 -2.77 -34.38 3.40
C ILE A 627 -2.57 -35.15 2.10
N ALA A 628 -2.29 -34.45 1.00
CA ALA A 628 -1.97 -35.12 -0.27
C ALA A 628 -0.57 -35.76 -0.19
N GLY A 629 -0.47 -37.06 -0.49
CA GLY A 629 0.81 -37.76 -0.54
C GLY A 629 1.81 -37.17 -1.54
N GLU A 630 1.32 -36.52 -2.61
CA GLU A 630 2.14 -35.81 -3.60
C GLU A 630 2.77 -34.51 -3.06
N SER A 631 2.25 -33.96 -1.96
CA SER A 631 2.82 -32.80 -1.27
C SER A 631 3.90 -33.19 -0.25
N CYS A 632 4.25 -34.47 -0.16
CA CYS A 632 5.30 -34.95 0.74
C CYS A 632 6.35 -35.79 -0.02
N GLY A 633 7.56 -35.78 0.51
CA GLY A 633 8.66 -36.63 0.09
C GLY A 633 8.99 -36.65 -1.40
N TYR A 634 8.74 -37.78 -2.09
CA TYR A 634 9.05 -37.96 -3.53
C TYR A 634 8.38 -36.91 -4.44
N GLY A 635 7.33 -36.24 -3.98
CA GLY A 635 6.75 -35.09 -4.66
C GLY A 635 7.74 -33.94 -4.86
N LEU A 636 8.61 -33.68 -3.87
CA LEU A 636 9.67 -32.68 -3.97
C LEU A 636 10.67 -33.04 -5.08
N LEU A 637 11.07 -34.31 -5.17
CA LEU A 637 11.97 -34.78 -6.23
C LEU A 637 11.32 -34.64 -7.62
N ALA A 638 10.04 -34.97 -7.75
CA ALA A 638 9.31 -34.80 -9.02
C ALA A 638 9.18 -33.33 -9.45
N MET A 639 9.29 -32.39 -8.52
CA MET A 639 9.23 -30.93 -8.78
C MET A 639 10.62 -30.30 -8.98
N GLN A 640 11.68 -31.11 -9.13
CA GLN A 640 13.04 -30.62 -9.41
C GLN A 640 13.12 -29.57 -10.55
N PRO A 641 12.39 -29.71 -11.68
CA PRO A 641 12.37 -28.67 -12.73
C PRO A 641 11.82 -27.32 -12.24
N LEU A 642 10.77 -27.34 -11.40
CA LEU A 642 10.22 -26.12 -10.80
C LEU A 642 11.22 -25.49 -9.82
N TRP A 643 11.88 -26.28 -8.99
CA TRP A 643 12.88 -25.76 -8.05
C TRP A 643 14.06 -25.12 -8.78
N ARG A 644 14.49 -25.70 -9.90
CA ARG A 644 15.54 -25.12 -10.74
C ARG A 644 15.09 -23.79 -11.35
N ALA A 645 13.89 -23.73 -11.92
CA ALA A 645 13.35 -22.48 -12.48
C ALA A 645 13.22 -21.36 -11.41
N LEU A 646 12.79 -21.73 -10.19
CA LEU A 646 12.73 -20.81 -9.05
C LEU A 646 14.13 -20.32 -8.63
N ALA A 647 15.12 -21.22 -8.54
CA ALA A 647 16.50 -20.87 -8.20
C ALA A 647 17.14 -19.97 -9.26
N ASP A 648 16.89 -20.21 -10.54
CA ASP A 648 17.41 -19.39 -11.63
C ASP A 648 16.79 -17.98 -11.63
N TYR A 649 15.48 -17.87 -11.32
CA TYR A 649 14.81 -16.58 -11.17
C TYR A 649 15.29 -15.81 -9.91
N ALA A 650 15.40 -16.51 -8.77
CA ALA A 650 15.71 -15.89 -7.48
C ALA A 650 17.19 -15.59 -7.29
N GLY A 651 18.09 -16.40 -7.88
CA GLY A 651 19.54 -16.35 -7.69
C GLY A 651 20.15 -14.94 -7.80
N PRO A 652 19.91 -14.20 -8.90
CA PRO A 652 20.43 -12.83 -9.06
C PRO A 652 19.95 -11.87 -7.96
N ARG A 653 18.70 -12.01 -7.49
CA ARG A 653 18.11 -11.16 -6.44
C ARG A 653 18.68 -11.51 -5.07
N LEU A 654 18.83 -12.79 -4.78
CA LEU A 654 19.49 -13.27 -3.56
C LEU A 654 20.95 -12.81 -3.51
N ALA A 655 21.65 -12.84 -4.66
CA ALA A 655 23.02 -12.36 -4.77
C ALA A 655 23.13 -10.86 -4.50
N ALA A 656 22.17 -10.05 -4.97
CA ALA A 656 22.12 -8.62 -4.69
C ALA A 656 21.94 -8.32 -3.18
N ILE A 657 21.17 -9.13 -2.46
CA ILE A 657 20.98 -9.00 -1.00
C ILE A 657 22.25 -9.38 -0.22
N LEU A 658 22.95 -10.43 -0.65
CA LEU A 658 24.09 -10.98 0.08
C LEU A 658 25.45 -10.40 -0.33
N GLY A 659 25.54 -9.73 -1.48
CA GLY A 659 26.79 -9.28 -2.06
C GLY A 659 27.69 -10.42 -2.58
N ARG A 660 27.15 -11.63 -2.79
CA ARG A 660 27.87 -12.80 -3.32
C ARG A 660 26.93 -13.74 -4.09
N GLU A 661 27.45 -14.50 -5.05
CA GLU A 661 26.65 -15.51 -5.76
C GLU A 661 26.27 -16.66 -4.80
N VAL A 662 24.98 -16.99 -4.77
CA VAL A 662 24.43 -18.11 -3.99
C VAL A 662 23.49 -19.02 -4.77
N GLY A 663 23.14 -18.66 -6.01
CA GLY A 663 22.31 -19.48 -6.88
C GLY A 663 22.98 -20.82 -7.21
N ALA A 664 24.31 -20.86 -7.25
CA ALA A 664 25.06 -22.10 -7.47
C ALA A 664 24.87 -23.11 -6.32
N VAL A 665 24.74 -22.62 -5.07
CA VAL A 665 24.48 -23.49 -3.90
C VAL A 665 23.10 -24.13 -4.03
N GLN A 666 22.08 -23.34 -4.37
CA GLN A 666 20.73 -23.85 -4.60
C GLN A 666 20.72 -24.89 -5.73
N ARG A 667 21.33 -24.58 -6.88
CA ARG A 667 21.44 -25.52 -8.01
C ARG A 667 22.15 -26.81 -7.62
N ALA A 668 23.29 -26.74 -6.94
CA ALA A 668 24.02 -27.93 -6.51
C ALA A 668 23.16 -28.84 -5.61
N TRP A 669 22.42 -28.27 -4.66
CA TRP A 669 21.52 -29.06 -3.81
C TRP A 669 20.30 -29.60 -4.56
N ILE A 670 19.78 -28.86 -5.54
CA ILE A 670 18.68 -29.34 -6.40
C ILE A 670 19.16 -30.52 -7.24
N ASP A 671 20.39 -30.46 -7.75
CA ASP A 671 20.96 -31.47 -8.64
C ASP A 671 21.29 -32.75 -7.87
N ASP A 672 21.75 -32.61 -6.63
CA ASP A 672 22.06 -33.72 -5.72
C ASP A 672 20.86 -34.18 -4.87
N MET A 673 19.65 -33.70 -5.17
CA MET A 673 18.44 -33.98 -4.38
C MET A 673 18.17 -35.48 -4.22
N GLN A 674 18.51 -36.29 -5.21
CA GLN A 674 18.36 -37.74 -5.15
C GLN A 674 19.24 -38.40 -4.07
N ALA A 675 20.38 -37.79 -3.72
CA ALA A 675 21.30 -38.32 -2.71
C ALA A 675 20.92 -37.93 -1.28
N TRP A 676 20.52 -36.67 -1.05
CA TRP A 676 20.25 -36.17 0.31
C TRP A 676 18.78 -36.26 0.73
N LEU A 677 17.82 -36.13 -0.19
CA LEU A 677 16.40 -36.14 0.18
C LEU A 677 15.96 -37.45 0.86
N PRO A 678 16.44 -38.65 0.46
CA PRO A 678 16.12 -39.90 1.15
C PRO A 678 16.46 -39.90 2.65
N GLN A 679 17.49 -39.15 3.06
CA GLN A 679 17.90 -39.05 4.46
C GLN A 679 16.81 -38.40 5.32
N THR A 680 16.00 -37.51 4.74
CA THR A 680 14.85 -36.90 5.43
C THR A 680 13.75 -37.91 5.75
N PHE A 681 13.64 -39.01 4.99
CA PHE A 681 12.66 -40.06 5.24
C PHE A 681 13.15 -41.11 6.25
N ALA A 682 14.47 -41.18 6.46
CA ALA A 682 15.05 -42.05 7.48
C ALA A 682 14.89 -41.48 8.89
N MET A 683 14.61 -40.18 9.01
CA MET A 683 14.42 -39.49 10.29
C MET A 683 12.94 -39.50 10.71
N PRO A 684 12.63 -39.45 12.02
CA PRO A 684 11.26 -39.32 12.50
C PRO A 684 10.59 -38.05 11.96
N ARG A 685 9.44 -38.22 11.29
CA ARG A 685 8.64 -37.10 10.75
C ARG A 685 7.38 -36.88 11.57
N SER A 686 6.82 -35.68 11.47
CA SER A 686 5.58 -35.29 12.17
C SER A 686 4.70 -34.45 11.25
N LEU A 687 3.49 -34.14 11.72
CA LEU A 687 2.77 -32.94 11.30
C LEU A 687 3.65 -31.71 11.56
N ILE A 688 3.85 -30.90 10.53
CA ILE A 688 4.52 -29.60 10.58
C ILE A 688 3.61 -28.53 9.97
N HIS A 689 3.78 -27.29 10.38
CA HIS A 689 3.06 -26.12 9.89
C HIS A 689 3.47 -25.76 8.46
N HIS A 690 4.78 -25.83 8.14
CA HIS A 690 5.35 -25.60 6.80
C HIS A 690 5.12 -24.18 6.23
N ASP A 691 4.85 -23.23 7.12
CA ASP A 691 4.89 -21.78 6.90
C ASP A 691 5.08 -21.07 8.25
N PHE A 692 5.96 -21.60 9.10
CA PHE A 692 6.06 -21.20 10.51
C PHE A 692 6.93 -19.95 10.68
N ASN A 693 6.45 -18.85 10.13
CA ASN A 693 7.09 -17.54 10.22
C ASN A 693 6.26 -16.61 11.14
N PRO A 694 6.84 -15.50 11.64
CA PRO A 694 6.21 -14.68 12.66
C PRO A 694 4.80 -14.17 12.32
N ARG A 695 4.43 -14.05 11.04
CA ARG A 695 3.10 -13.58 10.61
C ARG A 695 1.98 -14.59 10.92
N ASN A 696 2.32 -15.86 11.13
CA ASN A 696 1.41 -16.99 11.32
C ASN A 696 1.36 -17.43 12.79
N MET A 697 1.76 -16.54 13.71
CA MET A 697 1.72 -16.81 15.14
C MET A 697 1.52 -15.55 15.96
N ALA A 698 1.06 -15.75 17.19
CA ALA A 698 1.01 -14.76 18.24
C ALA A 698 1.27 -15.43 19.60
N PHE A 699 1.40 -14.64 20.66
CA PHE A 699 1.63 -15.17 22.01
C PHE A 699 0.53 -14.73 22.97
N ARG A 700 -0.08 -15.70 23.65
CA ARG A 700 -0.93 -15.44 24.82
C ARG A 700 -0.06 -15.37 26.07
N ARG A 701 -0.53 -14.65 27.07
CA ARG A 701 0.06 -14.67 28.41
C ARG A 701 -0.86 -15.43 29.35
N ASP A 702 -0.33 -16.44 30.02
CA ASP A 702 -1.01 -17.19 31.07
C ASP A 702 -0.21 -17.11 32.39
N ALA A 703 -0.64 -17.86 33.40
CA ALA A 703 0.02 -17.90 34.71
C ALA A 703 1.44 -18.52 34.64
N GLN A 704 1.74 -19.29 33.60
CA GLN A 704 2.99 -20.00 33.37
C GLN A 704 3.95 -19.22 32.46
N GLY A 705 3.47 -18.14 31.82
CA GLY A 705 4.27 -17.21 31.03
C GLY A 705 3.68 -16.97 29.64
N LEU A 706 4.55 -16.92 28.63
CA LEU A 706 4.12 -16.78 27.24
C LEU A 706 3.80 -18.16 26.66
N GLN A 707 2.66 -18.24 25.98
CA GLN A 707 2.17 -19.43 25.30
C GLN A 707 2.00 -19.15 23.81
N LEU A 708 2.57 -20.01 22.96
CA LEU A 708 2.41 -19.95 21.51
C LEU A 708 0.93 -20.12 21.11
N CYS A 709 0.49 -19.30 20.16
CA CYS A 709 -0.73 -19.49 19.39
C CYS A 709 -0.37 -19.42 17.89
N ALA A 710 -0.37 -20.57 17.21
CA ALA A 710 -0.07 -20.73 15.80
C ALA A 710 -1.36 -20.86 14.98
N PHE A 711 -1.42 -20.16 13.85
CA PHE A 711 -2.59 -20.11 12.97
C PHE A 711 -2.15 -20.10 11.51
N ASP A 712 -3.10 -20.30 10.60
CA ASP A 712 -2.84 -20.45 9.17
C ASP A 712 -2.12 -21.75 8.76
N TRP A 713 -2.69 -22.87 9.19
CA TRP A 713 -2.24 -24.24 8.91
C TRP A 713 -2.49 -24.71 7.46
N GLU A 714 -2.52 -23.78 6.52
CA GLU A 714 -2.94 -24.04 5.15
C GLU A 714 -1.93 -24.83 4.33
N LEU A 715 -0.64 -24.72 4.68
CA LEU A 715 0.45 -25.46 4.06
C LEU A 715 0.87 -26.69 4.87
N ALA A 716 0.16 -27.01 5.96
CA ALA A 716 0.52 -28.10 6.87
C ALA A 716 0.77 -29.40 6.11
N THR A 717 1.81 -30.14 6.51
CA THR A 717 2.19 -31.38 5.82
C THR A 717 2.93 -32.32 6.75
N VAL A 718 3.33 -33.48 6.23
CA VAL A 718 4.23 -34.40 6.93
C VAL A 718 5.67 -34.07 6.56
N GLY A 719 6.50 -33.77 7.55
CA GLY A 719 7.90 -33.41 7.34
C GLY A 719 8.76 -33.54 8.60
N LEU A 720 10.01 -33.11 8.48
CA LEU A 720 10.94 -33.02 9.60
C LEU A 720 10.45 -31.94 10.58
N PRO A 721 10.26 -32.24 11.88
CA PRO A 721 9.90 -31.25 12.90
C PRO A 721 10.80 -30.01 12.91
N GLN A 722 12.07 -30.18 12.51
CA GLN A 722 13.06 -29.11 12.44
C GLN A 722 12.76 -28.06 11.35
N TYR A 723 11.87 -28.35 10.39
CA TYR A 723 11.53 -27.42 9.30
C TYR A 723 10.91 -26.12 9.81
N ASP A 724 9.90 -26.23 10.68
CA ASP A 724 9.24 -25.06 11.26
C ASP A 724 10.22 -24.24 12.13
N LEU A 725 11.13 -24.90 12.83
CA LEU A 725 12.19 -24.22 13.57
C LEU A 725 13.18 -23.50 12.64
N ALA A 726 13.60 -24.14 11.54
CA ALA A 726 14.52 -23.56 10.58
C ALA A 726 13.94 -22.30 9.93
N GLU A 727 12.67 -22.36 9.52
CA GLU A 727 11.94 -21.21 8.98
C GLU A 727 11.84 -20.09 10.02
N LEU A 728 11.41 -20.40 11.25
CA LEU A 728 11.36 -19.40 12.34
C LEU A 728 12.71 -18.72 12.54
N LEU A 729 13.79 -19.49 12.67
CA LEU A 729 15.13 -18.94 12.91
C LEU A 729 15.60 -18.07 11.75
N CYS A 730 15.28 -18.41 10.49
CA CYS A 730 15.58 -17.51 9.38
C CYS A 730 14.91 -16.14 9.58
N HIS A 731 13.70 -16.10 10.14
CA HIS A 731 13.00 -14.86 10.42
C HIS A 731 13.45 -14.12 11.69
N VAL A 732 13.93 -14.79 12.73
CA VAL A 732 14.10 -14.16 14.06
C VAL A 732 15.52 -14.17 14.61
N LEU A 733 16.47 -14.85 13.94
CA LEU A 733 17.85 -14.90 14.39
C LEU A 733 18.45 -13.47 14.49
N PRO A 734 19.03 -13.08 15.64
CA PRO A 734 19.57 -11.74 15.88
C PRO A 734 20.86 -11.48 15.10
N GLU A 735 21.40 -10.26 15.07
CA GLU A 735 22.70 -9.98 14.42
C GLU A 735 23.90 -10.35 15.29
N GLN A 736 23.76 -10.26 16.63
CA GLN A 736 24.82 -10.59 17.59
C GLN A 736 24.49 -11.89 18.33
N GLY A 737 25.51 -12.70 18.66
CA GLY A 737 25.33 -13.94 19.43
C GLY A 737 24.63 -15.08 18.67
N GLN A 738 24.57 -15.00 17.34
CA GLN A 738 23.84 -15.92 16.46
C GLN A 738 24.12 -17.41 16.73
N GLY A 739 25.38 -17.79 16.94
CA GLY A 739 25.78 -19.18 17.19
C GLY A 739 25.14 -19.78 18.45
N ALA A 740 25.28 -19.10 19.58
CA ALA A 740 24.69 -19.54 20.84
C ALA A 740 23.16 -19.54 20.76
N PHE A 741 22.57 -18.52 20.12
CA PHE A 741 21.13 -18.41 19.93
C PHE A 741 20.57 -19.58 19.10
N ALA A 742 21.16 -19.87 17.95
CA ALA A 742 20.74 -20.97 17.09
C ALA A 742 20.93 -22.33 17.78
N HIS A 743 22.06 -22.54 18.45
CA HIS A 743 22.32 -23.75 19.22
C HIS A 743 21.27 -23.99 20.30
N ASN A 744 20.97 -22.98 21.12
CA ASN A 744 19.99 -23.09 22.20
C ASN A 744 18.58 -23.37 21.67
N ALA A 745 18.19 -22.76 20.54
CA ALA A 745 16.90 -23.01 19.93
C ALA A 745 16.79 -24.45 19.39
N ILE A 746 17.83 -24.96 18.73
CA ILE A 746 17.87 -26.34 18.19
C ILE A 746 17.82 -27.37 19.31
N GLU A 747 18.65 -27.23 20.35
CA GLU A 747 18.64 -28.16 21.48
C GLU A 747 17.38 -28.01 22.34
N GLY A 748 16.88 -26.78 22.51
CA GLY A 748 15.64 -26.52 23.22
C GLY A 748 14.43 -27.16 22.54
N HIS A 749 14.37 -27.14 21.20
CA HIS A 749 13.32 -27.81 20.44
C HIS A 749 13.39 -29.32 20.57
N ARG A 750 14.60 -29.89 20.48
CA ARG A 750 14.84 -31.32 20.72
C ARG A 750 14.34 -31.72 22.09
N ALA A 751 14.80 -31.03 23.14
CA ALA A 751 14.45 -31.32 24.53
C ALA A 751 12.94 -31.17 24.81
N ALA A 752 12.30 -30.14 24.26
CA ALA A 752 10.85 -29.96 24.37
C ALA A 752 10.08 -31.11 23.71
N LEU A 753 10.55 -31.58 22.55
CA LEU A 753 9.95 -32.71 21.86
C LEU A 753 10.17 -34.03 22.60
N GLU A 754 11.36 -34.28 23.17
CA GLU A 754 11.62 -35.44 24.03
C GLU A 754 10.67 -35.46 25.23
N ALA A 755 10.53 -34.32 25.92
CA ALA A 755 9.66 -34.18 27.08
C ALA A 755 8.18 -34.44 26.73
N ALA A 756 7.71 -33.95 25.58
CA ALA A 756 6.31 -34.07 25.18
C ALA A 756 5.97 -35.42 24.50
N SER A 757 6.95 -36.09 23.88
CA SER A 757 6.74 -37.37 23.17
C SER A 757 7.17 -38.60 23.97
N GLY A 758 8.00 -38.44 25.00
CA GLY A 758 8.61 -39.54 25.75
C GLY A 758 9.67 -40.32 24.95
N ARG A 759 10.07 -39.84 23.76
CA ARG A 759 11.12 -40.45 22.94
C ARG A 759 12.46 -39.81 23.22
N VAL A 760 13.53 -40.61 23.19
CA VAL A 760 14.91 -40.10 23.24
C VAL A 760 15.37 -39.79 21.82
N LEU A 761 15.95 -38.61 21.62
CA LEU A 761 16.35 -38.07 20.32
C LEU A 761 17.84 -37.73 20.35
N SER A 762 18.62 -38.32 19.45
CA SER A 762 20.06 -38.06 19.33
C SER A 762 20.32 -36.58 18.99
N PRO A 763 21.16 -35.86 19.76
CA PRO A 763 21.56 -34.49 19.42
C PRO A 763 22.21 -34.38 18.04
N GLU A 764 23.01 -35.36 17.65
CA GLU A 764 23.71 -35.39 16.36
C GLU A 764 22.73 -35.56 15.19
N GLU A 765 21.85 -36.56 15.26
CA GLU A 765 20.82 -36.78 14.24
C GLU A 765 19.84 -35.60 14.17
N TRP A 766 19.54 -34.97 15.31
CA TRP A 766 18.65 -33.81 15.35
C TRP A 766 19.24 -32.61 14.60
N ARG A 767 20.54 -32.36 14.78
CA ARG A 767 21.27 -31.32 14.04
C ARG A 767 21.39 -31.65 12.55
N ALA A 768 21.66 -32.90 12.20
CA ALA A 768 21.65 -33.34 10.80
C ALA A 768 20.26 -33.12 10.16
N GLY A 769 19.19 -33.44 10.88
CA GLY A 769 17.81 -33.17 10.46
C GLY A 769 17.53 -31.68 10.29
N PHE A 770 18.06 -30.83 11.18
CA PHE A 770 17.96 -29.37 11.02
C PHE A 770 18.67 -28.88 9.75
N ALA A 771 19.88 -29.37 9.45
CA ALA A 771 20.59 -29.01 8.22
C ALA A 771 19.81 -29.42 6.95
N LEU A 772 19.21 -30.61 6.94
CA LEU A 772 18.36 -31.07 5.84
C LEU A 772 17.07 -30.24 5.71
N ALA A 773 16.44 -29.91 6.84
CA ALA A 773 15.23 -29.09 6.85
C ALA A 773 15.49 -27.66 6.35
N LEU A 774 16.62 -27.06 6.75
CA LEU A 774 17.07 -25.76 6.25
C LEU A 774 17.35 -25.79 4.74
N ARG A 775 17.94 -26.88 4.23
CA ARG A 775 18.13 -27.10 2.79
C ARG A 775 16.79 -27.11 2.05
N CYS A 776 15.78 -27.82 2.58
CA CYS A 776 14.42 -27.80 2.02
C CYS A 776 13.83 -26.38 2.00
N PHE A 777 13.95 -25.62 3.09
CA PHE A 777 13.47 -24.24 3.15
C PHE A 777 14.12 -23.34 2.08
N VAL A 778 15.46 -23.40 1.94
CA VAL A 778 16.22 -22.60 0.98
C VAL A 778 15.86 -22.93 -0.48
N ILE A 779 15.45 -24.16 -0.77
CA ILE A 779 15.07 -24.60 -2.12
C ILE A 779 13.60 -24.29 -2.41
N CYS A 780 12.69 -24.61 -1.47
CA CYS A 780 11.27 -24.68 -1.74
C CYS A 780 10.49 -23.43 -1.30
N ARG A 781 10.97 -22.69 -0.30
CA ARG A 781 10.23 -21.55 0.29
C ARG A 781 10.93 -20.21 0.07
N LEU A 782 12.24 -20.12 0.26
CA LEU A 782 12.97 -18.86 0.11
C LEU A 782 12.80 -18.21 -1.29
N PRO A 783 12.86 -18.95 -2.42
CA PRO A 783 12.61 -18.36 -3.73
C PRO A 783 11.18 -17.85 -3.92
N MET A 784 10.20 -18.45 -3.25
CA MET A 784 8.81 -17.98 -3.29
C MET A 784 8.68 -16.59 -2.65
N TYR A 785 9.40 -16.34 -1.56
CA TYR A 785 9.44 -14.99 -0.99
C TYR A 785 10.04 -13.98 -1.97
N VAL A 786 11.05 -14.36 -2.75
CA VAL A 786 11.62 -13.49 -3.81
C VAL A 786 10.64 -13.22 -4.95
N VAL A 787 9.80 -14.19 -5.31
CA VAL A 787 8.71 -14.01 -6.29
C VAL A 787 7.70 -12.98 -5.78
N ILE A 788 7.29 -13.09 -4.51
CA ILE A 788 6.31 -12.18 -3.89
C ILE A 788 6.88 -10.78 -3.68
N ASP A 789 8.14 -10.68 -3.24
CA ASP A 789 8.86 -9.41 -3.02
C ASP A 789 8.94 -8.54 -4.27
N ARG A 790 8.92 -9.16 -5.47
CA ARG A 790 8.85 -8.45 -6.75
C ARG A 790 7.64 -7.50 -6.84
N PHE A 791 6.50 -7.89 -6.29
CA PHE A 791 5.25 -7.13 -6.41
C PHE A 791 4.98 -6.26 -5.19
N ARG A 792 5.24 -6.82 -4.00
CA ARG A 792 5.10 -6.12 -2.72
C ARG A 792 6.37 -6.35 -1.89
N PRO A 793 7.29 -5.36 -1.83
CA PRO A 793 8.54 -5.50 -1.11
C PRO A 793 8.33 -5.92 0.34
N GLN A 794 9.12 -6.89 0.81
CA GLN A 794 9.04 -7.46 2.14
C GLN A 794 10.23 -6.99 2.97
N SER A 795 9.97 -6.15 3.97
CA SER A 795 10.99 -5.60 4.86
C SER A 795 11.83 -6.68 5.58
N SER A 796 11.26 -7.87 5.80
CA SER A 796 11.95 -9.00 6.43
C SER A 796 12.83 -9.81 5.47
N LEU A 797 12.61 -9.76 4.15
CA LEU A 797 13.28 -10.67 3.20
C LEU A 797 14.81 -10.57 3.26
N PRO A 798 15.44 -9.37 3.29
CA PRO A 798 16.89 -9.28 3.41
C PRO A 798 17.44 -10.00 4.64
N ARG A 799 16.74 -9.92 5.78
CA ARG A 799 17.11 -10.61 7.02
C ARG A 799 16.96 -12.13 6.86
N VAL A 800 15.83 -12.59 6.33
CA VAL A 800 15.55 -14.01 6.09
C VAL A 800 16.62 -14.64 5.20
N VAL A 801 17.01 -13.97 4.12
CA VAL A 801 18.07 -14.43 3.21
C VAL A 801 19.42 -14.49 3.92
N ARG A 802 19.82 -13.42 4.64
CA ARG A 802 21.09 -13.41 5.39
C ARG A 802 21.15 -14.54 6.43
N ASN A 803 20.09 -14.70 7.22
CA ASN A 803 20.03 -15.71 8.27
C ASN A 803 20.00 -17.13 7.71
N ALA A 804 19.26 -17.39 6.63
CA ALA A 804 19.22 -18.70 5.98
C ALA A 804 20.62 -19.13 5.52
N PHE A 805 21.33 -18.26 4.78
CA PHE A 805 22.67 -18.60 4.29
C PHE A 805 23.75 -18.59 5.38
N TRP A 806 23.59 -17.79 6.44
CA TRP A 806 24.44 -17.89 7.62
C TRP A 806 24.25 -19.23 8.34
N LEU A 807 23.01 -19.63 8.61
CA LEU A 807 22.69 -20.91 9.26
C LEU A 807 23.23 -22.09 8.44
N THR A 808 23.13 -22.04 7.10
CA THR A 808 23.66 -23.12 6.23
C THR A 808 25.18 -23.27 6.33
N ALA A 809 25.91 -22.16 6.54
CA ALA A 809 27.36 -22.18 6.68
C ALA A 809 27.80 -22.48 8.12
N TRP A 810 26.94 -22.23 9.10
CA TRP A 810 27.22 -22.48 10.52
C TRP A 810 26.94 -23.93 10.93
N ILE A 811 25.90 -24.56 10.34
CA ILE A 811 25.51 -25.94 10.65
C ILE A 811 26.31 -27.00 9.87
N GLY A 812 26.77 -26.64 8.67
CA GLY A 812 27.61 -27.50 7.81
C GLY A 812 29.07 -27.37 8.18
#